data_AF-A0A3N5GSJ8-F1
#
_entry.id   AF-A0A3N5GSJ8-F1
#
_cell.length_a   1.000
_cell.length_b   1.000
_cell.length_c   1.000
_cell.angle_alpha   90.00
_cell.angle_beta   90.00
_cell.angle_gamma   90.00
#
_symmetry.space_group_name_H-M   'P 1'
#
loop_
_entity.id
_entity.type
_entity.pdbx_description
1 polymer ?
#
loop_
_entity_poly.entity_id
_entity_poly.type
_entity_poly.pdbx_seq_one_letter_code
_entity_poly.pdbx_strand_id
1 'polypeptide(L)'
;MNRLTTPYRTLSPSSRRVFWIVAAIAGLLTVLSLTLIESLLKSATLLDILGVSIPMVLALVTIISAISIFYNRVRFGAWLFFASTVAAMLALPFVQQGIAFPAAVLVMVVTVLIPLQIASGRSATGATVIGFVVAGAIIAIDTFWTGKRAGITSQDLQATRIATGGLAIILFISVASLYRSFNLRTKLLLLSLGASLLSVIAVAWAASYYTEATLSQNARENLLTAASHTAESLDSYISFNVNLIKSEAALPIFRQYLLGSETGRNILWVELQSTMRTFAQRDSQNIGSYALLDKNGVDVWDSYLRDVGLDKSDRDYFTNPFTTGKTFISPVRFSPTSPDHGFYIGAPILNPKDGTVLGVLRVRIRSSLLENILKSNDSAAGQDSYAILLDEFNVILADSAHPEYASRSVTKLDAAVLAQLKNQGRLLENVREDEISLNMNSFSDGLGKSGATTFFESTSGGAFDQPVQVAVKTLTNQPWKVAFVQPSAIAQAPVQQQTRTITAIALITSVLLGIATLLISRTITEPVARLTEAAEKISAGNLDARANVHVQDELGTLATTIHNMSDRLKQTLAGLETTVAERTAALEERGRELAQRSDELELINRRSERRASQLFAVSSVSNAISTVQNLDELLPLITIVISQHFNFYHVGIFLNDETNQYAILRAANSEGGQRMLLRGHRLKIGETGIVGNVASTGRARIALDTGADAAFFNNPDLPDTRSEMALPLRFGPVIIGVLDVQSTEPEAFS
;
A
#
# COMPACT_ATOMS: atom_id res chain seq x y z
N MET A 1 -14.36 40.36 -5.92
CA MET A 1 -14.34 38.87 -5.96
C MET A 1 -13.73 38.25 -7.24
N ASN A 2 -13.68 38.92 -8.41
CA ASN A 2 -13.18 38.31 -9.65
C ASN A 2 -11.64 38.15 -9.82
N ARG A 3 -10.80 38.80 -8.99
CA ARG A 3 -9.32 38.72 -9.09
C ARG A 3 -8.69 37.51 -8.39
N LEU A 4 -9.41 36.86 -7.46
CA LEU A 4 -8.90 35.69 -6.72
C LEU A 4 -9.34 34.35 -7.36
N THR A 5 -10.37 34.35 -8.22
CA THR A 5 -10.87 33.10 -8.84
C THR A 5 -10.13 32.74 -10.12
N THR A 6 -9.46 33.71 -10.76
CA THR A 6 -8.75 33.54 -12.03
C THR A 6 -7.53 32.60 -11.92
N PRO A 7 -6.60 32.77 -10.95
CA PRO A 7 -5.42 31.92 -10.83
C PRO A 7 -5.79 30.44 -10.57
N TYR A 8 -6.71 30.20 -9.64
CA TYR A 8 -7.16 28.85 -9.29
C TYR A 8 -7.87 28.12 -10.45
N ARG A 9 -8.65 28.83 -11.26
CA ARG A 9 -9.33 28.25 -12.43
C ARG A 9 -8.34 27.76 -13.49
N THR A 10 -7.15 28.37 -13.59
CA THR A 10 -6.10 27.93 -14.53
C THR A 10 -5.34 26.67 -14.11
N LEU A 11 -5.49 26.23 -12.85
CA LEU A 11 -4.84 25.02 -12.37
C LEU A 11 -5.49 23.76 -12.96
N SER A 12 -4.67 22.80 -13.35
CA SER A 12 -5.12 21.45 -13.71
C SER A 12 -5.76 20.73 -12.50
N PRO A 13 -6.56 19.67 -12.73
CA PRO A 13 -7.17 18.90 -11.64
C PRO A 13 -6.16 18.29 -10.65
N SER A 14 -4.96 17.89 -11.11
CA SER A 14 -3.88 17.45 -10.22
C SER A 14 -3.32 18.61 -9.41
N SER A 15 -3.03 19.75 -10.04
CA SER A 15 -2.51 20.93 -9.35
C SER A 15 -3.46 21.49 -8.29
N ARG A 16 -4.78 21.46 -8.54
CA ARG A 16 -5.78 21.83 -7.53
C ARG A 16 -5.78 20.88 -6.33
N ARG A 17 -5.57 19.58 -6.55
CA ARG A 17 -5.46 18.59 -5.46
C ARG A 17 -4.21 18.82 -4.62
N VAL A 18 -3.05 19.03 -5.25
CA VAL A 18 -1.81 19.38 -4.54
C VAL A 18 -2.02 20.65 -3.71
N PHE A 19 -2.65 21.68 -4.28
CA PHE A 19 -2.97 22.91 -3.55
C PHE A 19 -3.77 22.65 -2.28
N TRP A 20 -4.88 21.90 -2.36
CA TRP A 20 -5.72 21.63 -1.19
C TRP A 20 -5.03 20.79 -0.12
N ILE A 21 -4.20 19.83 -0.51
CA ILE A 21 -3.40 19.03 0.43
C ILE A 21 -2.41 19.93 1.18
N VAL A 22 -1.63 20.74 0.44
CA VAL A 22 -0.64 21.65 1.04
C VAL A 22 -1.34 22.70 1.92
N ALA A 23 -2.49 23.23 1.49
CA ALA A 23 -3.26 24.19 2.28
C ALA A 23 -3.83 23.59 3.57
N ALA A 24 -4.32 22.34 3.53
CA ALA A 24 -4.81 21.64 4.72
C ALA A 24 -3.67 21.39 5.72
N ILE A 25 -2.49 20.96 5.24
CA ILE A 25 -1.31 20.76 6.08
C ILE A 25 -0.83 22.11 6.65
N ALA A 26 -0.84 23.18 5.86
CA ALA A 26 -0.50 24.52 6.33
C ALA A 26 -1.40 24.97 7.49
N GLY A 27 -2.72 24.78 7.36
CA GLY A 27 -3.68 25.11 8.42
C GLY A 27 -3.41 24.34 9.70
N LEU A 28 -3.19 23.02 9.59
CA LEU A 28 -2.91 22.16 10.74
C LEU A 28 -1.57 22.50 11.42
N LEU A 29 -0.50 22.74 10.65
CA LEU A 29 0.79 23.18 11.19
C LEU A 29 0.70 24.57 11.83
N THR A 30 -0.16 25.46 11.31
CA THR A 30 -0.39 26.78 11.91
C THR A 30 -1.09 26.66 13.25
N VAL A 31 -2.11 25.81 13.37
CA VAL A 31 -2.78 25.53 14.66
C VAL A 31 -1.80 24.92 15.66
N LEU A 32 -0.99 23.93 15.24
CA LEU A 32 0.06 23.38 16.09
C LEU A 32 1.05 24.46 16.53
N SER A 33 1.50 25.30 15.61
CA SER A 33 2.41 26.42 15.91
C SER A 33 1.84 27.37 16.96
N LEU A 34 0.55 27.70 16.89
CA LEU A 34 -0.12 28.55 17.89
C LEU A 34 -0.12 27.91 19.28
N THR A 35 -0.34 26.60 19.37
CA THR A 35 -0.32 25.89 20.67
C THR A 35 1.07 25.86 21.32
N LEU A 36 2.14 25.97 20.53
CA LEU A 36 3.52 25.91 21.01
C LEU A 36 4.11 27.28 21.39
N ILE A 37 3.38 28.39 21.17
CA ILE A 37 3.88 29.75 21.46
C ILE A 37 4.25 29.91 22.94
N GLU A 38 3.43 29.38 23.84
CA GLU A 38 3.69 29.50 25.28
C GLU A 38 5.00 28.80 25.68
N SER A 39 5.26 27.62 25.11
CA SER A 39 6.51 26.88 25.33
C SER A 39 7.72 27.59 24.72
N LEU A 40 7.55 28.27 23.58
CA LEU A 40 8.59 29.12 23.00
C LEU A 40 8.96 30.27 23.96
N LEU A 41 7.96 30.91 24.57
CA LEU A 41 8.19 32.01 25.52
C LEU A 41 8.86 31.56 26.82
N LYS A 42 8.67 30.30 27.22
CA LYS A 42 9.28 29.69 28.42
C LYS A 42 10.62 29.00 28.15
N SER A 43 11.08 28.96 26.90
CA SER A 43 12.30 28.26 26.51
C SER A 43 13.55 28.90 27.12
N ALA A 44 14.40 28.09 27.75
CA ALA A 44 15.60 28.56 28.44
C ALA A 44 16.89 28.27 27.65
N THR A 45 16.86 27.28 26.74
CA THR A 45 18.04 26.85 25.98
C THR A 45 17.84 26.99 24.47
N LEU A 46 18.95 27.06 23.72
CA LEU A 46 18.91 27.07 22.25
C LEU A 46 18.23 25.83 21.68
N LEU A 47 18.40 24.67 22.32
CA LEU A 47 17.74 23.42 21.90
C LEU A 47 16.21 23.51 22.07
N ASP A 48 15.73 24.12 23.16
CA ASP A 48 14.28 24.33 23.38
C ASP A 48 13.70 25.27 22.31
N ILE A 49 14.40 26.36 22.02
CA ILE A 49 14.01 27.32 20.97
C ILE A 49 13.94 26.62 19.61
N LEU A 50 14.97 25.84 19.25
CA LEU A 50 15.01 25.13 17.97
C LEU A 50 13.91 24.08 17.87
N GLY A 51 13.65 23.30 18.92
CA GLY A 51 12.62 22.27 18.93
C GLY A 51 11.22 22.83 18.67
N VAL A 52 10.90 23.96 19.32
CA VAL A 52 9.59 24.61 19.20
C VAL A 52 9.45 25.42 17.90
N SER A 53 10.54 26.02 17.40
CA SER A 53 10.48 26.90 16.23
C SER A 53 10.45 26.16 14.88
N ILE A 54 10.97 24.93 14.78
CA ILE A 54 10.97 24.18 13.50
C ILE A 54 9.54 23.96 12.96
N PRO A 55 8.54 23.52 13.74
CA PRO A 55 7.15 23.45 13.28
C PRO A 55 6.60 24.79 12.77
N MET A 56 6.98 25.90 13.41
CA MET A 56 6.56 27.26 13.02
C MET A 56 7.17 27.69 11.68
N VAL A 57 8.47 27.47 11.51
CA VAL A 57 9.17 27.73 10.25
C VAL A 57 8.57 26.88 9.13
N LEU A 58 8.29 25.60 9.41
CA LEU A 58 7.67 24.71 8.44
C LEU A 58 6.25 25.17 8.08
N ALA A 59 5.45 25.65 9.03
CA ALA A 59 4.14 26.22 8.76
C ALA A 59 4.24 27.40 7.78
N LEU A 60 5.17 28.33 8.01
CA LEU A 60 5.41 29.48 7.14
C LEU A 60 5.81 29.06 5.71
N VAL A 61 6.76 28.12 5.59
CA VAL A 61 7.20 27.59 4.29
C VAL A 61 6.07 26.87 3.57
N THR A 62 5.22 26.16 4.30
CA THR A 62 4.04 25.47 3.74
C THR A 62 3.00 26.47 3.21
N ILE A 63 2.80 27.60 3.89
CA ILE A 63 1.94 28.70 3.40
C ILE A 63 2.52 29.30 2.12
N ILE A 64 3.84 29.60 2.09
CA ILE A 64 4.52 30.13 0.89
C ILE A 64 4.41 29.14 -0.28
N SER A 65 4.52 27.85 -0.01
CA SER A 65 4.31 26.79 -0.98
C SER A 65 2.89 26.80 -1.54
N ALA A 66 1.87 26.84 -0.67
CA ALA A 66 0.47 26.90 -1.08
C ALA A 66 0.18 28.12 -1.97
N ILE A 67 0.69 29.30 -1.58
CA ILE A 67 0.58 30.54 -2.35
C ILE A 67 1.26 30.37 -3.72
N SER A 68 2.46 29.79 -3.77
CA SER A 68 3.17 29.54 -5.03
C SER A 68 2.39 28.63 -5.97
N ILE A 69 1.78 27.57 -5.43
CA ILE A 69 0.92 26.65 -6.20
C ILE A 69 -0.33 27.39 -6.71
N PHE A 70 -0.94 28.26 -5.89
CA PHE A 70 -2.10 29.06 -6.27
C PHE A 70 -1.82 29.99 -7.45
N TYR A 71 -0.61 30.55 -7.53
CA TYR A 71 -0.13 31.37 -8.65
C TYR A 71 0.49 30.54 -9.80
N ASN A 72 0.06 29.28 -9.96
CA ASN A 72 0.44 28.36 -11.05
C ASN A 72 1.94 27.99 -11.10
N ARG A 73 2.71 28.24 -10.03
CA ARG A 73 4.10 27.74 -9.88
C ARG A 73 4.12 26.40 -9.15
N VAL A 74 3.36 25.43 -9.66
CA VAL A 74 3.05 24.16 -8.98
C VAL A 74 4.30 23.35 -8.65
N ARG A 75 5.20 23.15 -9.62
CA ARG A 75 6.44 22.38 -9.42
C ARG A 75 7.34 22.99 -8.36
N PHE A 76 7.53 24.32 -8.42
CA PHE A 76 8.36 25.03 -7.45
C PHE A 76 7.77 24.94 -6.04
N GLY A 77 6.48 25.30 -5.88
CA GLY A 77 5.83 25.28 -4.58
C GLY A 77 5.86 23.89 -3.95
N ALA A 78 5.56 22.85 -4.74
CA ALA A 78 5.54 21.50 -4.21
C ALA A 78 6.92 20.93 -3.87
N TRP A 79 7.95 21.19 -4.66
CA TRP A 79 9.32 20.80 -4.31
C TRP A 79 9.86 21.57 -3.11
N LEU A 80 9.51 22.85 -2.98
CA LEU A 80 9.82 23.66 -1.81
C LEU A 80 9.24 23.02 -0.54
N PHE A 81 7.95 22.67 -0.54
CA PHE A 81 7.29 22.01 0.58
C PHE A 81 7.86 20.61 0.86
N PHE A 82 8.09 19.81 -0.19
CA PHE A 82 8.68 18.48 -0.05
C PHE A 82 10.06 18.54 0.60
N ALA A 83 10.96 19.34 0.05
CA ALA A 83 12.34 19.44 0.53
C ALA A 83 12.41 20.06 1.94
N SER A 84 11.62 21.11 2.20
CA SER A 84 11.59 21.75 3.52
C SER A 84 11.05 20.82 4.59
N THR A 85 10.00 20.04 4.28
CA THR A 85 9.42 19.08 5.24
C THR A 85 10.40 17.98 5.56
N VAL A 86 11.03 17.37 4.54
CA VAL A 86 12.02 16.31 4.73
C VAL A 86 13.19 16.82 5.57
N ALA A 87 13.74 17.99 5.25
CA ALA A 87 14.86 18.57 5.98
C ALA A 87 14.50 18.92 7.44
N ALA A 88 13.34 19.57 7.66
CA ALA A 88 12.88 19.94 8.99
C ALA A 88 12.64 18.72 9.88
N MET A 89 11.97 17.70 9.34
CA MET A 89 11.62 16.49 10.08
C MET A 89 12.81 15.57 10.33
N LEU A 90 13.83 15.59 9.46
CA LEU A 90 15.09 14.87 9.70
C LEU A 90 15.95 15.55 10.79
N ALA A 91 15.91 16.88 10.88
CA ALA A 91 16.64 17.63 11.90
C ALA A 91 16.00 17.54 13.29
N LEU A 92 14.66 17.45 13.35
CA LEU A 92 13.89 17.53 14.59
C LEU A 92 14.33 16.53 15.69
N PRO A 93 14.58 15.24 15.40
CA PRO A 93 14.99 14.25 16.42
C PRO A 93 16.35 14.52 17.08
N PHE A 94 17.23 15.32 16.44
CA PHE A 94 18.51 15.73 17.03
C PHE A 94 18.33 16.84 18.06
N VAL A 95 17.20 17.54 18.04
CA VAL A 95 16.95 18.72 18.85
C VAL A 95 15.97 18.43 19.98
N GLN A 96 14.93 17.63 19.74
CA GLN A 96 13.84 17.41 20.70
C GLN A 96 13.47 15.92 20.82
N GLN A 97 13.17 15.46 22.04
CA GLN A 97 12.82 14.06 22.32
C GLN A 97 11.32 13.76 22.14
N GLY A 98 10.97 12.55 21.69
CA GLY A 98 9.59 12.04 21.74
C GLY A 98 8.66 12.49 20.60
N ILE A 99 9.23 13.10 19.57
CA ILE A 99 8.55 13.74 18.43
C ILE A 99 8.78 13.02 17.08
N ALA A 100 9.59 11.97 17.09
CA ALA A 100 9.97 11.26 15.87
C ALA A 100 8.80 10.56 15.18
N PHE A 101 7.84 10.05 15.96
CA PHE A 101 6.63 9.46 15.41
C PHE A 101 5.79 10.49 14.61
N PRO A 102 5.40 11.64 15.19
CA PRO A 102 4.81 12.75 14.43
C PRO A 102 5.58 13.14 13.17
N ALA A 103 6.91 13.27 13.30
CA ALA A 103 7.78 13.69 12.20
C ALA A 103 7.79 12.66 11.06
N ALA A 104 7.90 11.37 11.39
CA ALA A 104 7.86 10.27 10.42
C ALA A 104 6.52 10.21 9.68
N VAL A 105 5.39 10.42 10.37
CA VAL A 105 4.06 10.48 9.76
C VAL A 105 3.94 11.65 8.79
N LEU A 106 4.39 12.85 9.17
CA LEU A 106 4.37 14.01 8.28
C LEU A 106 5.22 13.78 7.03
N VAL A 107 6.44 13.25 7.17
CA VAL A 107 7.30 12.91 6.02
C VAL A 107 6.62 11.91 5.11
N MET A 108 6.00 10.86 5.65
CA MET A 108 5.22 9.92 4.84
C MET A 108 4.10 10.61 4.07
N VAL A 109 3.31 11.45 4.74
CA VAL A 109 2.21 12.17 4.10
C VAL A 109 2.72 12.93 2.87
N VAL A 110 3.80 13.68 3.05
CA VAL A 110 4.37 14.51 1.99
C VAL A 110 4.99 13.68 0.87
N THR A 111 5.69 12.59 1.20
CA THR A 111 6.40 11.74 0.23
C THR A 111 5.50 10.77 -0.55
N VAL A 112 4.32 10.46 -0.03
CA VAL A 112 3.29 9.74 -0.76
C VAL A 112 2.50 10.71 -1.64
N LEU A 113 2.05 11.83 -1.08
CA LEU A 113 1.07 12.68 -1.77
C LEU A 113 1.67 13.62 -2.82
N ILE A 114 2.87 14.14 -2.61
CA ILE A 114 3.46 15.15 -3.51
C ILE A 114 4.09 14.52 -4.76
N PRO A 115 5.01 13.53 -4.68
CA PRO A 115 5.67 12.99 -5.86
C PRO A 115 4.70 12.30 -6.82
N LEU A 116 3.68 11.60 -6.29
CA LEU A 116 2.67 10.90 -7.10
C LEU A 116 1.81 11.83 -7.95
N GLN A 117 1.74 13.14 -7.63
CA GLN A 117 0.94 14.09 -8.39
C GLN A 117 1.73 14.95 -9.38
N ILE A 118 3.06 14.98 -9.26
CA ILE A 118 3.92 15.92 -9.99
C ILE A 118 4.89 15.20 -10.92
N ALA A 119 5.31 14.00 -10.51
CA ALA A 119 6.16 13.12 -11.28
C ALA A 119 5.36 11.89 -11.74
N SER A 120 5.73 11.32 -12.87
CA SER A 120 5.14 10.09 -13.40
C SER A 120 6.19 8.99 -13.53
N GLY A 121 5.76 7.74 -13.41
CA GLY A 121 6.62 6.57 -13.62
C GLY A 121 7.66 6.36 -12.49
N ARG A 122 8.92 6.06 -12.87
CA ARG A 122 9.96 5.60 -11.95
C ARG A 122 10.40 6.65 -10.91
N SER A 123 10.38 7.94 -11.25
CA SER A 123 10.82 9.02 -10.36
C SER A 123 9.87 9.25 -9.17
N ALA A 124 8.56 9.17 -9.41
CA ALA A 124 7.56 9.27 -8.34
C ALA A 124 7.70 8.10 -7.34
N THR A 125 7.88 6.88 -7.86
CA THR A 125 8.11 5.69 -7.03
C THR A 125 9.39 5.80 -6.20
N GLY A 126 10.50 6.27 -6.80
CA GLY A 126 11.76 6.47 -6.09
C GLY A 126 11.63 7.47 -4.95
N ALA A 127 10.93 8.59 -5.16
CA ALA A 127 10.70 9.60 -4.12
C ALA A 127 9.85 9.06 -2.95
N THR A 128 8.84 8.23 -3.23
CA THR A 128 8.05 7.58 -2.17
C THR A 128 8.91 6.62 -1.34
N VAL A 129 9.75 5.79 -1.98
CA VAL A 129 10.67 4.88 -1.27
C VAL A 129 11.64 5.68 -0.40
N ILE A 130 12.24 6.75 -0.92
CA ILE A 130 13.12 7.64 -0.15
C ILE A 130 12.37 8.20 1.07
N GLY A 131 11.10 8.56 0.92
CA GLY A 131 10.26 9.04 2.03
C GLY A 131 10.11 8.05 3.17
N PHE A 132 9.84 6.76 2.86
CA PHE A 132 9.78 5.71 3.88
C PHE A 132 11.14 5.46 4.54
N VAL A 133 12.24 5.53 3.77
CA VAL A 133 13.60 5.43 4.33
C VAL A 133 13.90 6.60 5.28
N VAL A 134 13.51 7.82 4.91
CA VAL A 134 13.65 9.00 5.78
C VAL A 134 12.80 8.85 7.05
N ALA A 135 11.55 8.38 6.93
CA ALA A 135 10.70 8.11 8.08
C ALA A 135 11.33 7.07 9.04
N GLY A 136 11.90 6.00 8.50
CA GLY A 136 12.67 5.03 9.28
C GLY A 136 13.93 5.63 9.91
N ALA A 137 14.65 6.48 9.20
CA ALA A 137 15.83 7.18 9.72
C ALA A 137 15.47 8.14 10.87
N ILE A 138 14.35 8.86 10.78
CA ILE A 138 13.83 9.72 11.86
C ILE A 138 13.59 8.90 13.13
N ILE A 139 12.93 7.74 13.02
CA ILE A 139 12.71 6.82 14.15
C ILE A 139 14.04 6.28 14.69
N ALA A 140 14.98 5.93 13.81
CA ALA A 140 16.30 5.43 14.20
C ALA A 140 17.10 6.50 14.96
N ILE A 141 17.14 7.73 14.46
CA ILE A 141 17.85 8.84 15.12
C ILE A 141 17.26 9.05 16.52
N ASP A 142 15.94 9.14 16.67
CA ASP A 142 15.31 9.37 17.98
C ASP A 142 15.63 8.28 19.01
N THR A 143 15.73 7.03 18.54
CA THR A 143 15.94 5.84 19.37
C THR A 143 17.41 5.65 19.76
N PHE A 144 18.35 5.91 18.83
CA PHE A 144 19.76 5.61 19.01
C PHE A 144 20.63 6.84 19.31
N TRP A 145 20.13 8.06 19.09
CA TRP A 145 20.90 9.27 19.39
C TRP A 145 21.05 9.48 20.91
N THR A 146 22.30 9.64 21.35
CA THR A 146 22.67 9.82 22.75
C THR A 146 23.01 11.27 23.12
N GLY A 147 23.00 12.19 22.16
CA GLY A 147 23.27 13.60 22.41
C GLY A 147 22.18 14.28 23.24
N LYS A 148 22.53 15.41 23.87
CA LYS A 148 21.57 16.24 24.62
C LYS A 148 20.48 16.76 23.69
N ARG A 149 19.24 16.69 24.15
CA ARG A 149 18.03 17.09 23.42
C ARG A 149 17.08 17.80 24.38
N ALA A 150 16.31 18.75 23.86
CA ALA A 150 15.24 19.40 24.58
C ALA A 150 14.15 18.39 24.97
N GLY A 151 13.65 18.52 26.20
CA GLY A 151 12.44 17.83 26.63
C GLY A 151 11.21 18.43 25.94
N ILE A 152 10.13 17.66 25.87
CA ILE A 152 8.82 18.15 25.42
C ILE A 152 7.86 18.16 26.61
N THR A 153 7.09 19.24 26.76
CA THR A 153 6.07 19.30 27.81
C THR A 153 4.94 18.31 27.49
N SER A 154 4.21 17.85 28.52
CA SER A 154 3.08 16.93 28.32
C SER A 154 1.98 17.55 27.44
N GLN A 155 1.76 18.86 27.57
CA GLN A 155 0.80 19.63 26.76
C GLN A 155 1.23 19.69 25.28
N ASP A 156 2.49 20.03 25.01
CA ASP A 156 3.02 20.09 23.63
C ASP A 156 3.01 18.72 22.96
N LEU A 157 3.32 17.66 23.71
CA LEU A 157 3.28 16.29 23.23
C LEU A 157 1.85 15.89 22.83
N GLN A 158 0.84 16.27 23.62
CA GLN A 158 -0.56 16.03 23.28
C GLN A 158 -0.97 16.81 22.01
N ALA A 159 -0.64 18.10 21.92
CA ALA A 159 -0.94 18.91 20.74
C ALA A 159 -0.31 18.31 19.47
N THR A 160 0.95 17.86 19.57
CA THR A 160 1.68 17.21 18.47
C THR A 160 1.04 15.88 18.07
N ARG A 161 0.56 15.07 19.02
CA ARG A 161 -0.17 13.81 18.74
C ARG A 161 -1.50 14.05 18.04
N ILE A 162 -2.26 15.07 18.45
CA ILE A 162 -3.52 15.46 17.80
C ILE A 162 -3.25 15.90 16.36
N ALA A 163 -2.25 16.75 16.14
CA ALA A 163 -1.83 17.16 14.81
C ALA A 163 -1.43 15.96 13.94
N THR A 164 -0.69 15.00 14.50
CA THR A 164 -0.31 13.75 13.82
C THR A 164 -1.52 12.92 13.40
N GLY A 165 -2.54 12.81 14.26
CA GLY A 165 -3.81 12.16 13.91
C GLY A 165 -4.51 12.84 12.74
N GLY A 166 -4.55 14.18 12.73
CA GLY A 166 -5.06 14.96 11.60
C GLY A 166 -4.30 14.71 10.30
N LEU A 167 -2.96 14.67 10.34
CA LEU A 167 -2.12 14.33 9.17
C LEU A 167 -2.39 12.92 8.65
N ALA A 168 -2.53 11.94 9.55
CA ALA A 168 -2.84 10.56 9.17
C ALA A 168 -4.20 10.45 8.47
N ILE A 169 -5.21 11.20 8.94
CA ILE A 169 -6.52 11.28 8.29
C ILE A 169 -6.41 11.92 6.89
N ILE A 170 -5.67 13.04 6.76
CA ILE A 170 -5.42 13.69 5.46
C ILE A 170 -4.74 12.70 4.50
N LEU A 171 -3.74 11.96 4.97
CA LEU A 171 -3.07 10.92 4.18
C LEU A 171 -4.05 9.83 3.74
N PHE A 172 -4.83 9.28 4.67
CA PHE A 172 -5.78 8.21 4.40
C PHE A 172 -6.83 8.64 3.36
N ILE A 173 -7.48 9.79 3.57
CA ILE A 173 -8.49 10.33 2.64
C ILE A 173 -7.87 10.56 1.26
N SER A 174 -6.66 11.15 1.22
CA SER A 174 -5.98 11.44 -0.03
C SER A 174 -5.60 10.17 -0.79
N VAL A 175 -5.02 9.18 -0.12
CA VAL A 175 -4.67 7.87 -0.72
C VAL A 175 -5.92 7.15 -1.19
N ALA A 176 -6.99 7.11 -0.38
CA ALA A 176 -8.26 6.48 -0.75
C ALA A 176 -8.87 7.14 -2.00
N SER A 177 -8.86 8.47 -2.07
CA SER A 177 -9.38 9.23 -3.22
C SER A 177 -8.58 8.99 -4.50
N LEU A 178 -7.27 8.71 -4.38
CA LEU A 178 -6.35 8.51 -5.51
C LEU A 178 -6.16 7.04 -5.88
N TYR A 179 -6.62 6.10 -5.05
CA TYR A 179 -6.34 4.68 -5.18
C TYR A 179 -6.68 4.12 -6.56
N ARG A 180 -7.82 4.51 -7.15
CA ARG A 180 -8.24 4.05 -8.49
C ARG A 180 -7.26 4.47 -9.59
N SER A 181 -6.61 5.62 -9.45
CA SER A 181 -5.69 6.17 -10.45
C SER A 181 -4.28 5.58 -10.38
N PHE A 182 -3.95 4.85 -9.32
CA PHE A 182 -2.61 4.26 -9.16
C PHE A 182 -2.45 3.00 -10.03
N ASN A 183 -1.27 2.87 -10.63
CA ASN A 183 -0.86 1.63 -11.28
C ASN A 183 -0.69 0.51 -10.23
N LEU A 184 -0.72 -0.75 -10.68
CA LEU A 184 -0.64 -1.91 -9.80
C LEU A 184 0.63 -1.89 -8.94
N ARG A 185 1.75 -1.44 -9.52
CA ARG A 185 3.04 -1.29 -8.84
C ARG A 185 2.97 -0.33 -7.64
N THR A 186 2.42 0.86 -7.82
CA THR A 186 2.26 1.87 -6.77
C THR A 186 1.28 1.40 -5.71
N LYS A 187 0.20 0.70 -6.10
CA LYS A 187 -0.74 0.10 -5.13
C LYS A 187 -0.04 -0.91 -4.23
N LEU A 188 0.70 -1.85 -4.82
CA LEU A 188 1.43 -2.87 -4.06
C LEU A 188 2.53 -2.25 -3.19
N LEU A 189 3.25 -1.24 -3.68
CA LEU A 189 4.26 -0.53 -2.89
C LEU A 189 3.66 0.24 -1.72
N LEU A 190 2.56 0.96 -1.93
CA LEU A 190 1.91 1.69 -0.84
C LEU A 190 1.28 0.74 0.19
N LEU A 191 0.68 -0.36 -0.25
CA LEU A 191 0.10 -1.36 0.64
C LEU A 191 1.17 -2.05 1.50
N SER A 192 2.28 -2.47 0.88
CA SER A 192 3.36 -3.15 1.59
C SER A 192 4.17 -2.22 2.49
N LEU A 193 4.58 -1.04 2.00
CA LEU A 193 5.31 -0.06 2.81
C LEU A 193 4.42 0.46 3.94
N GLY A 194 3.14 0.74 3.64
CA GLY A 194 2.14 1.13 4.64
C GLY A 194 1.92 0.04 5.69
N ALA A 195 1.71 -1.22 5.29
CA ALA A 195 1.54 -2.34 6.21
C ALA A 195 2.80 -2.58 7.06
N SER A 196 3.98 -2.53 6.45
CA SER A 196 5.25 -2.69 7.16
C SER A 196 5.42 -1.61 8.21
N LEU A 197 5.18 -0.34 7.87
CA LEU A 197 5.39 0.75 8.79
C LEU A 197 4.31 0.80 9.86
N LEU A 198 3.05 0.52 9.52
CA LEU A 198 1.98 0.37 10.53
C LEU A 198 2.30 -0.74 11.53
N SER A 199 2.87 -1.86 11.07
CA SER A 199 3.33 -2.93 11.95
C SER A 199 4.47 -2.46 12.85
N VAL A 200 5.49 -1.78 12.31
CA VAL A 200 6.59 -1.20 13.10
C VAL A 200 6.10 -0.20 14.13
N ILE A 201 5.19 0.70 13.73
CA ILE A 201 4.57 1.69 14.60
C ILE A 201 3.79 1.00 15.72
N ALA A 202 2.95 0.02 15.38
CA ALA A 202 2.15 -0.71 16.36
C ALA A 202 3.03 -1.48 17.35
N VAL A 203 4.07 -2.16 16.86
CA VAL A 203 5.03 -2.90 17.70
C VAL A 203 5.83 -1.97 18.57
N ALA A 204 6.38 -0.87 18.03
CA ALA A 204 7.16 0.10 18.80
C ALA A 204 6.30 0.82 19.85
N TRP A 205 5.06 1.18 19.51
CA TRP A 205 4.11 1.77 20.46
C TRP A 205 3.72 0.79 21.57
N ALA A 206 3.31 -0.44 21.21
CA ALA A 206 2.98 -1.47 22.18
C ALA A 206 4.17 -1.82 23.07
N ALA A 207 5.35 -2.01 22.48
CA ALA A 207 6.57 -2.29 23.20
C ALA A 207 6.92 -1.17 24.18
N SER A 208 6.88 0.10 23.76
CA SER A 208 7.15 1.23 24.65
C SER A 208 6.13 1.30 25.78
N TYR A 209 4.84 1.15 25.46
CA TYR A 209 3.75 1.20 26.44
C TYR A 209 3.83 0.08 27.47
N TYR A 210 3.95 -1.18 27.04
CA TYR A 210 4.01 -2.32 27.96
C TYR A 210 5.32 -2.37 28.73
N THR A 211 6.45 -2.07 28.09
CA THR A 211 7.77 -2.12 28.75
C THR A 211 7.88 -1.05 29.83
N GLU A 212 7.43 0.18 29.56
CA GLU A 212 7.42 1.26 30.55
C GLU A 212 6.46 0.95 31.70
N ALA A 213 5.25 0.47 31.41
CA ALA A 213 4.27 0.11 32.43
C ALA A 213 4.77 -1.03 33.35
N THR A 214 5.30 -2.12 32.77
CA THR A 214 5.79 -3.27 33.54
C THR A 214 7.07 -2.95 34.31
N LEU A 215 8.05 -2.27 33.71
CA LEU A 215 9.30 -1.96 34.40
C LEU A 215 9.12 -0.90 35.48
N SER A 216 8.24 0.09 35.29
CA SER A 216 7.88 1.05 36.34
C SER A 216 7.19 0.35 37.52
N GLN A 217 6.27 -0.59 37.24
CA GLN A 217 5.64 -1.39 38.29
C GLN A 217 6.65 -2.27 39.02
N ASN A 218 7.55 -2.95 38.31
CA ASN A 218 8.59 -3.78 38.93
C ASN A 218 9.56 -2.95 39.77
N ALA A 219 10.01 -1.80 39.27
CA ALA A 219 10.86 -0.88 40.03
C ALA A 219 10.17 -0.43 41.32
N ARG A 220 8.87 -0.08 41.24
CA ARG A 220 8.05 0.24 42.40
C ARG A 220 8.00 -0.91 43.42
N GLU A 221 7.64 -2.12 43.00
CA GLU A 221 7.54 -3.28 43.90
C GLU A 221 8.89 -3.64 44.53
N ASN A 222 9.98 -3.55 43.75
CA ASN A 222 11.34 -3.81 44.23
C ASN A 222 11.75 -2.77 45.30
N LEU A 223 11.49 -1.49 45.07
CA LEU A 223 11.75 -0.42 46.03
C LEU A 223 10.92 -0.59 47.31
N LEU A 224 9.63 -0.90 47.19
CA LEU A 224 8.75 -1.15 48.34
C LEU A 224 9.20 -2.36 49.16
N THR A 225 9.63 -3.42 48.48
CA THR A 225 10.15 -4.64 49.11
C THR A 225 11.47 -4.35 49.82
N ALA A 226 12.40 -3.63 49.17
CA ALA A 226 13.68 -3.26 49.76
C ALA A 226 13.51 -2.34 50.98
N ALA A 227 12.62 -1.34 50.90
CA ALA A 227 12.27 -0.48 52.03
C ALA A 227 11.69 -1.29 53.20
N SER A 228 10.78 -2.22 52.91
CA SER A 228 10.16 -3.08 53.93
C SER A 228 11.16 -4.02 54.58
N HIS A 229 11.97 -4.72 53.79
CA HIS A 229 13.02 -5.63 54.28
C HIS A 229 14.05 -4.90 55.15
N THR A 230 14.46 -3.70 54.74
CA THR A 230 15.42 -2.88 55.49
C THR A 230 14.81 -2.40 56.82
N ALA A 231 13.56 -1.93 56.81
CA ALA A 231 12.85 -1.54 58.02
C ALA A 231 12.64 -2.73 58.98
N GLU A 232 12.28 -3.91 58.46
CA GLU A 232 12.13 -5.14 59.23
C GLU A 232 13.46 -5.61 59.83
N SER A 233 14.57 -5.45 59.11
CA SER A 233 15.92 -5.75 59.62
C SER A 233 16.29 -4.84 60.79
N LEU A 234 16.01 -3.54 60.68
CA LEU A 234 16.21 -2.57 61.76
C LEU A 234 15.30 -2.86 62.96
N ASP A 235 14.00 -3.09 62.73
CA ASP A 235 13.03 -3.43 63.78
C ASP A 235 13.42 -4.72 64.51
N SER A 236 13.86 -5.73 63.77
CA SER A 236 14.30 -7.02 64.33
C SER A 236 15.53 -6.82 65.22
N TYR A 237 16.52 -6.06 64.77
CA TYR A 237 17.71 -5.76 65.57
C TYR A 237 17.37 -4.97 66.85
N ILE A 238 16.54 -3.93 66.73
CA ILE A 238 16.10 -3.12 67.86
C ILE A 238 15.31 -3.99 68.84
N SER A 239 14.35 -4.78 68.36
CA SER A 239 13.52 -5.67 69.19
C SER A 239 14.35 -6.71 69.91
N PHE A 240 15.33 -7.31 69.22
CA PHE A 240 16.27 -8.26 69.81
C PHE A 240 17.02 -7.61 70.98
N ASN A 241 17.60 -6.43 70.77
CA ASN A 241 18.36 -5.74 71.82
C ASN A 241 17.49 -5.26 72.98
N VAL A 242 16.27 -4.78 72.71
CA VAL A 242 15.28 -4.42 73.74
C VAL A 242 14.92 -5.62 74.61
N ASN A 243 14.63 -6.77 73.99
CA ASN A 243 14.29 -7.99 74.72
C ASN A 243 15.50 -8.52 75.50
N LEU A 244 16.69 -8.43 74.92
CA LEU A 244 17.93 -8.86 75.55
C LEU A 244 18.25 -8.06 76.80
N ILE A 245 18.26 -6.72 76.73
CA ILE A 245 18.53 -5.89 77.90
C ILE A 245 17.43 -6.03 78.97
N LYS A 246 16.19 -6.30 78.57
CA LYS A 246 15.10 -6.57 79.51
C LYS A 246 15.35 -7.87 80.30
N SER A 247 15.81 -8.93 79.63
CA SER A 247 16.22 -10.17 80.28
C SER A 247 17.46 -9.98 81.16
N GLU A 248 18.43 -9.16 80.72
CA GLU A 248 19.64 -8.83 81.49
C GLU A 248 19.29 -8.03 82.75
N ALA A 249 18.45 -7.00 82.65
CA ALA A 249 17.99 -6.21 83.80
C ALA A 249 17.22 -7.04 84.84
N ALA A 250 16.66 -8.18 84.44
CA ALA A 250 15.97 -9.11 85.31
C ALA A 250 16.91 -10.07 86.08
N LEU A 251 18.23 -10.01 85.87
CA LEU A 251 19.17 -10.87 86.60
C LEU A 251 19.24 -10.51 88.10
N PRO A 252 19.35 -11.51 89.01
CA PRO A 252 19.36 -11.27 90.45
C PRO A 252 20.50 -10.37 90.94
N ILE A 253 21.68 -10.44 90.32
CA ILE A 253 22.89 -9.70 90.72
C ILE A 253 22.63 -8.19 90.79
N PHE A 254 21.91 -7.63 89.82
CA PHE A 254 21.61 -6.19 89.78
C PHE A 254 20.72 -5.75 90.93
N ARG A 255 19.68 -6.54 91.25
CA ARG A 255 18.79 -6.24 92.38
C ARG A 255 19.51 -6.39 93.71
N GLN A 256 20.28 -7.47 93.88
CA GLN A 256 21.02 -7.73 95.11
C GLN A 256 22.05 -6.63 95.36
N TYR A 257 22.72 -6.16 94.31
CA TYR A 257 23.67 -5.06 94.40
C TYR A 257 23.00 -3.72 94.74
N LEU A 258 21.91 -3.36 94.06
CA LEU A 258 21.20 -2.08 94.28
C LEU A 258 20.51 -2.00 95.66
N LEU A 259 20.05 -3.14 96.21
CA LEU A 259 19.44 -3.22 97.54
C LEU A 259 20.48 -3.48 98.67
N GLY A 260 21.71 -3.85 98.31
CA GLY A 260 22.74 -4.27 99.26
C GLY A 260 23.26 -3.12 100.13
N SER A 261 23.62 -3.45 101.38
CA SER A 261 24.45 -2.57 102.22
C SER A 261 25.84 -2.38 101.61
N GLU A 262 26.60 -1.41 102.08
CA GLU A 262 27.97 -1.15 101.58
C GLU A 262 28.86 -2.40 101.60
N THR A 263 28.84 -3.17 102.70
CA THR A 263 29.55 -4.45 102.81
C THR A 263 29.04 -5.48 101.80
N GLY A 264 27.72 -5.56 101.57
CA GLY A 264 27.12 -6.47 100.59
C GLY A 264 27.49 -6.09 99.14
N ARG A 265 27.53 -4.78 98.82
CA ARG A 265 27.97 -4.29 97.52
C ARG A 265 29.43 -4.63 97.25
N ASN A 266 30.31 -4.48 98.23
CA ASN A 266 31.72 -4.83 98.10
C ASN A 266 31.94 -6.32 97.80
N ILE A 267 31.12 -7.21 98.37
CA ILE A 267 31.16 -8.66 98.10
C ILE A 267 30.71 -8.95 96.65
N LEU A 268 29.62 -8.32 96.22
CA LEU A 268 29.03 -8.55 94.89
C LEU A 268 29.76 -7.82 93.75
N TRP A 269 30.66 -6.89 94.06
CA TRP A 269 31.33 -6.03 93.08
C TRP A 269 32.07 -6.82 91.99
N VAL A 270 32.78 -7.88 92.36
CA VAL A 270 33.55 -8.71 91.41
C VAL A 270 32.63 -9.42 90.42
N GLU A 271 31.53 -10.00 90.91
CA GLU A 271 30.53 -10.68 90.09
C GLU A 271 29.78 -9.70 89.17
N LEU A 272 29.38 -8.54 89.70
CA LEU A 272 28.76 -7.46 88.93
C LEU A 272 29.68 -7.02 87.78
N GLN A 273 30.94 -6.72 88.09
CA GLN A 273 31.91 -6.26 87.10
C GLN A 273 32.16 -7.31 86.02
N SER A 274 32.27 -8.60 86.39
CA SER A 274 32.43 -9.68 85.42
C SER A 274 31.21 -9.81 84.49
N THR A 275 30.01 -9.74 85.06
CA THR A 275 28.74 -9.81 84.31
C THR A 275 28.64 -8.64 83.33
N MET A 276 28.84 -7.42 83.81
CA MET A 276 28.74 -6.22 82.99
C MET A 276 29.80 -6.14 81.89
N ARG A 277 31.05 -6.58 82.16
CA ARG A 277 32.09 -6.70 81.12
C ARG A 277 31.69 -7.69 80.02
N THR A 278 31.08 -8.82 80.40
CA THR A 278 30.61 -9.81 79.44
C THR A 278 29.56 -9.22 78.50
N PHE A 279 28.62 -8.44 79.04
CA PHE A 279 27.60 -7.76 78.23
C PHE A 279 28.21 -6.72 77.29
N ALA A 280 29.12 -5.88 77.82
CA ALA A 280 29.80 -4.85 77.02
C ALA A 280 30.65 -5.43 75.88
N GLN A 281 31.23 -6.62 76.07
CA GLN A 281 32.12 -7.26 75.08
C GLN A 281 31.40 -8.13 74.06
N ARG A 282 30.14 -8.52 74.29
CA ARG A 282 29.36 -9.41 73.41
C ARG A 282 29.36 -8.96 71.96
N ASP A 283 29.17 -7.65 71.75
CA ASP A 283 29.18 -7.02 70.44
C ASP A 283 29.99 -5.74 70.53
N SER A 284 31.30 -5.88 70.76
CA SER A 284 32.22 -4.75 70.96
C SER A 284 32.26 -3.78 69.77
N GLN A 285 31.84 -4.20 68.57
CA GLN A 285 31.78 -3.35 67.38
C GLN A 285 30.58 -2.40 67.43
N ASN A 286 29.40 -2.86 67.87
CA ASN A 286 28.19 -2.03 67.86
C ASN A 286 27.82 -1.48 69.24
N ILE A 287 28.27 -2.11 70.32
CA ILE A 287 28.05 -1.64 71.70
C ILE A 287 29.09 -0.57 72.03
N GLY A 288 28.60 0.67 72.16
CA GLY A 288 29.40 1.84 72.54
C GLY A 288 29.74 1.85 74.02
N SER A 289 28.78 1.53 74.89
CA SER A 289 29.01 1.30 76.33
C SER A 289 27.81 0.63 76.99
N TYR A 290 28.02 0.05 78.17
CA TYR A 290 27.02 -0.64 78.98
C TYR A 290 27.13 -0.13 80.42
N ALA A 291 26.00 0.24 81.05
CA ALA A 291 25.99 0.95 82.32
C ALA A 291 24.89 0.52 83.28
N LEU A 292 25.15 0.61 84.58
CA LEU A 292 24.20 0.39 85.66
C LEU A 292 24.00 1.69 86.43
N LEU A 293 22.78 2.24 86.38
CA LEU A 293 22.40 3.44 87.11
C LEU A 293 21.58 3.10 88.35
N ASP A 294 21.85 3.76 89.47
CA ASP A 294 21.08 3.60 90.69
C ASP A 294 19.74 4.36 90.66
N LYS A 295 18.96 4.27 91.74
CA LYS A 295 17.67 4.96 91.88
C LYS A 295 17.75 6.50 91.80
N ASN A 296 18.94 7.08 92.01
CA ASN A 296 19.17 8.51 91.92
C ASN A 296 19.70 8.91 90.54
N GLY A 297 19.88 7.96 89.61
CA GLY A 297 20.45 8.21 88.29
C GLY A 297 21.96 8.33 88.26
N VAL A 298 22.66 7.96 89.34
CA VAL A 298 24.13 7.95 89.38
C VAL A 298 24.64 6.69 88.69
N ASP A 299 25.61 6.85 87.79
CA ASP A 299 26.26 5.74 87.08
C ASP A 299 27.20 4.97 88.03
N VAL A 300 26.76 3.80 88.49
CA VAL A 300 27.49 2.99 89.49
C VAL A 300 28.56 2.13 88.83
N TRP A 301 28.37 1.80 87.56
CA TRP A 301 29.32 1.04 86.75
C TRP A 301 29.04 1.31 85.27
N ASP A 302 30.06 1.70 84.51
CA ASP A 302 30.04 1.77 83.04
C ASP A 302 31.32 1.16 82.48
N SER A 303 31.18 0.42 81.39
CA SER A 303 32.29 -0.02 80.54
C SER A 303 33.15 1.15 80.01
N TYR A 304 32.56 2.34 79.87
CA TYR A 304 33.25 3.58 79.56
C TYR A 304 33.57 4.34 80.85
N LEU A 305 34.79 4.13 81.34
CA LEU A 305 35.22 4.57 82.68
C LEU A 305 35.03 6.06 82.99
N ARG A 306 34.94 6.93 81.98
CA ARG A 306 34.74 8.38 82.18
C ARG A 306 33.32 8.73 82.63
N ASP A 307 32.35 7.82 82.45
CA ASP A 307 30.96 8.07 82.85
C ASP A 307 30.65 7.61 84.29
N VAL A 308 31.50 6.78 84.90
CA VAL A 308 31.28 6.25 86.25
C VAL A 308 31.26 7.38 87.29
N GLY A 309 30.23 7.38 88.14
CA GLY A 309 30.00 8.36 89.20
C GLY A 309 29.31 9.64 88.74
N LEU A 310 29.01 9.79 87.45
CA LEU A 310 28.26 10.94 86.95
C LEU A 310 26.76 10.79 87.21
N ASP A 311 26.11 11.90 87.52
CA ASP A 311 24.65 12.00 87.60
C ASP A 311 24.06 12.06 86.18
N LYS A 312 23.15 11.14 85.87
CA LYS A 312 22.41 11.04 84.60
C LYS A 312 20.89 11.04 84.85
N SER A 313 20.45 11.53 86.01
CA SER A 313 19.02 11.59 86.39
C SER A 313 18.18 12.47 85.46
N ASP A 314 18.81 13.38 84.71
CA ASP A 314 18.19 14.25 83.72
C ASP A 314 18.00 13.58 82.35
N ARG A 315 18.58 12.40 82.13
CA ARG A 315 18.60 11.75 80.82
C ARG A 315 17.35 10.93 80.57
N ASP A 316 16.77 11.08 79.38
CA ASP A 316 15.60 10.34 78.90
C ASP A 316 15.71 8.82 79.03
N TYR A 317 16.89 8.25 78.76
CA TYR A 317 17.17 6.82 78.90
C TYR A 317 17.17 6.33 80.36
N PHE A 318 17.21 7.25 81.33
CA PHE A 318 17.01 6.96 82.74
C PHE A 318 15.58 7.32 83.17
N THR A 319 15.14 8.55 82.91
CA THR A 319 13.85 9.06 83.37
C THR A 319 12.67 8.28 82.83
N ASN A 320 12.66 7.92 81.54
CA ASN A 320 11.54 7.18 80.96
C ASN A 320 11.42 5.77 81.56
N PRO A 321 12.46 4.93 81.60
CA PRO A 321 12.37 3.63 82.27
C PRO A 321 12.05 3.72 83.76
N PHE A 322 12.64 4.69 84.45
CA PHE A 322 12.46 4.85 85.89
C PHE A 322 11.04 5.27 86.28
N THR A 323 10.42 6.15 85.48
CA THR A 323 9.06 6.65 85.75
C THR A 323 7.97 5.73 85.20
N THR A 324 8.18 5.12 84.03
CA THR A 324 7.15 4.31 83.37
C THR A 324 7.20 2.83 83.73
N GLY A 325 8.33 2.35 84.26
CA GLY A 325 8.58 0.93 84.50
C GLY A 325 8.68 0.11 83.19
N LYS A 326 8.88 0.76 82.03
CA LYS A 326 9.01 0.13 80.71
C LYS A 326 10.38 0.40 80.09
N THR A 327 10.86 -0.52 79.26
CA THR A 327 12.07 -0.28 78.46
C THR A 327 11.85 0.90 77.51
N PHE A 328 12.85 1.76 77.37
CA PHE A 328 12.82 2.95 76.53
C PHE A 328 14.00 2.94 75.55
N ILE A 329 13.76 3.44 74.34
CA ILE A 329 14.77 3.66 73.31
C ILE A 329 14.87 5.18 73.11
N SER A 330 16.06 5.75 73.27
CA SER A 330 16.27 7.17 73.01
C SER A 330 16.34 7.47 71.51
N PRO A 331 16.13 8.73 71.09
CA PRO A 331 16.58 9.20 69.79
C PRO A 331 18.09 8.99 69.60
N VAL A 332 18.53 8.97 68.34
CA VAL A 332 19.96 8.99 68.01
C VAL A 332 20.53 10.36 68.37
N ARG A 333 21.68 10.35 69.05
CA ARG A 333 22.42 11.54 69.43
C ARG A 333 23.77 11.61 68.73
N PHE A 334 24.10 12.79 68.25
CA PHE A 334 25.35 13.10 67.60
C PHE A 334 26.24 13.89 68.56
N SER A 335 27.48 13.46 68.68
CA SER A 335 28.48 14.10 69.54
C SER A 335 29.39 14.98 68.69
N PRO A 336 29.59 16.26 69.01
CA PRO A 336 30.48 17.13 68.25
C PRO A 336 31.96 16.78 68.43
N THR A 337 32.30 16.03 69.48
CA THR A 337 33.68 15.74 69.90
C THR A 337 34.06 14.26 69.83
N SER A 338 33.11 13.39 69.47
CA SER A 338 33.31 11.95 69.36
C SER A 338 32.67 11.39 68.09
N PRO A 339 33.38 10.57 67.30
CA PRO A 339 32.77 9.83 66.19
C PRO A 339 31.78 8.76 66.67
N ASP A 340 31.76 8.49 67.98
CA ASP A 340 30.89 7.51 68.65
C ASP A 340 29.50 8.11 68.92
N HIS A 341 28.75 8.37 67.84
CA HIS A 341 27.34 8.73 67.89
C HIS A 341 26.50 7.48 68.19
N GLY A 342 25.29 7.65 68.71
CA GLY A 342 24.47 6.49 69.04
C GLY A 342 23.16 6.79 69.74
N PHE A 343 22.42 5.73 70.01
CA PHE A 343 21.19 5.76 70.78
C PHE A 343 21.30 4.83 71.98
N TYR A 344 20.39 5.00 72.93
CA TYR A 344 20.44 4.36 74.22
C TYR A 344 19.19 3.49 74.39
N ILE A 345 19.36 2.28 74.90
CA ILE A 345 18.24 1.46 75.38
C ILE A 345 18.38 1.36 76.89
N GLY A 346 17.37 1.82 77.62
CA GLY A 346 17.30 1.73 79.08
C GLY A 346 16.21 0.77 79.52
N ALA A 347 16.54 -0.21 80.35
CA ALA A 347 15.60 -1.14 80.94
C ALA A 347 15.54 -0.98 82.47
N PRO A 348 14.34 -0.91 83.05
CA PRO A 348 14.19 -0.75 84.49
C PRO A 348 14.51 -2.05 85.22
N ILE A 349 15.23 -1.93 86.34
CA ILE A 349 15.48 -3.05 87.25
C ILE A 349 14.37 -3.02 88.30
N LEU A 350 13.41 -3.93 88.20
CA LEU A 350 12.22 -3.95 89.05
C LEU A 350 12.44 -4.77 90.33
N ASN A 351 11.91 -4.29 91.44
CA ASN A 351 11.77 -5.08 92.66
C ASN A 351 10.60 -6.07 92.49
N PRO A 352 10.85 -7.40 92.61
CA PRO A 352 9.79 -8.39 92.41
C PRO A 352 8.70 -8.37 93.50
N LYS A 353 8.94 -7.71 94.64
CA LYS A 353 7.97 -7.66 95.76
C LYS A 353 6.86 -6.64 95.55
N ASP A 354 7.20 -5.47 95.02
CA ASP A 354 6.30 -4.30 94.94
C ASP A 354 6.29 -3.63 93.55
N GLY A 355 7.10 -4.10 92.61
CA GLY A 355 7.23 -3.54 91.26
C GLY A 355 7.98 -2.21 91.19
N THR A 356 8.56 -1.72 92.29
CA THR A 356 9.31 -0.46 92.30
C THR A 356 10.58 -0.54 91.44
N VAL A 357 10.93 0.55 90.76
CA VAL A 357 12.18 0.62 89.98
C VAL A 357 13.35 0.92 90.91
N LEU A 358 14.31 0.00 90.98
CA LEU A 358 15.50 0.09 91.85
C LEU A 358 16.66 0.84 91.18
N GLY A 359 16.66 0.90 89.87
CA GLY A 359 17.70 1.46 89.02
C GLY A 359 17.42 1.15 87.55
N VAL A 360 18.33 1.53 86.67
CA VAL A 360 18.19 1.31 85.22
C VAL A 360 19.47 0.67 84.68
N LEU A 361 19.30 -0.43 83.95
CA LEU A 361 20.36 -1.00 83.12
C LEU A 361 20.30 -0.33 81.75
N ARG A 362 21.43 0.19 81.26
CA ARG A 362 21.47 0.94 80.00
C ARG A 362 22.54 0.36 79.08
N VAL A 363 22.22 0.29 77.79
CA VAL A 363 23.20 0.06 76.72
C VAL A 363 23.19 1.25 75.76
N ARG A 364 24.37 1.67 75.32
CA ARG A 364 24.58 2.63 74.22
C ARG A 364 24.98 1.86 72.97
N ILE A 365 24.21 2.00 71.90
CA ILE A 365 24.46 1.37 70.60
C ILE A 365 24.97 2.44 69.63
N ARG A 366 26.06 2.15 68.93
CA ARG A 366 26.68 3.05 67.95
C ARG A 366 25.78 3.23 66.74
N SER A 367 25.70 4.46 66.21
CA SER A 367 24.89 4.75 65.00
C SER A 367 25.50 4.16 63.73
N SER A 368 26.80 3.85 63.71
CA SER A 368 27.48 3.18 62.58
C SER A 368 26.85 1.84 62.23
N LEU A 369 26.24 1.17 63.21
CA LEU A 369 25.44 -0.03 62.97
C LEU A 369 24.26 0.25 62.04
N LEU A 370 23.54 1.36 62.25
CA LEU A 370 22.37 1.70 61.44
C LEU A 370 22.80 1.84 59.98
N GLU A 371 23.90 2.56 59.74
CA GLU A 371 24.51 2.71 58.41
C GLU A 371 24.92 1.35 57.82
N ASN A 372 25.54 0.46 58.60
CA ASN A 372 25.92 -0.87 58.13
C ASN A 372 24.70 -1.72 57.72
N ILE A 373 23.60 -1.65 58.47
CA ILE A 373 22.35 -2.33 58.13
C ILE A 373 21.78 -1.76 56.82
N LEU A 374 21.79 -0.44 56.63
CA LEU A 374 21.37 0.18 55.37
C LEU A 374 22.27 -0.29 54.20
N LYS A 375 23.59 -0.17 54.34
CA LYS A 375 24.58 -0.55 53.32
C LYS A 375 24.49 -2.03 52.93
N SER A 376 24.16 -2.92 53.87
CA SER A 376 23.97 -4.34 53.57
C SER A 376 22.79 -4.63 52.62
N ASN A 377 21.88 -3.67 52.47
CA ASN A 377 20.75 -3.73 51.55
C ASN A 377 20.96 -2.86 50.30
N ASP A 378 22.12 -2.23 50.11
CA ASP A 378 22.38 -1.45 48.91
C ASP A 378 22.19 -2.29 47.65
N SER A 379 21.68 -1.66 46.61
CA SER A 379 21.28 -2.28 45.35
C SER A 379 20.17 -3.34 45.44
N ALA A 380 19.53 -3.55 46.60
CA ALA A 380 18.45 -4.54 46.74
C ALA A 380 17.23 -4.25 45.86
N ALA A 381 16.96 -2.97 45.53
CA ALA A 381 15.87 -2.59 44.63
C ALA A 381 16.31 -2.46 43.16
N GLY A 382 17.57 -2.74 42.85
CA GLY A 382 18.19 -2.55 41.54
C GLY A 382 19.49 -1.75 41.62
N GLN A 383 20.19 -1.60 40.50
CA GLN A 383 21.47 -0.89 40.46
C GLN A 383 21.35 0.54 40.99
N ASP A 384 22.37 0.97 41.75
CA ASP A 384 22.51 2.30 42.39
C ASP A 384 21.29 2.70 43.24
N SER A 385 20.57 1.72 43.76
CA SER A 385 19.55 1.94 44.77
C SER A 385 20.16 1.85 46.17
N TYR A 386 19.71 2.70 47.09
CA TYR A 386 20.30 2.82 48.43
C TYR A 386 19.24 3.28 49.43
N ALA A 387 19.53 3.13 50.73
CA ALA A 387 18.60 3.46 51.80
C ALA A 387 19.04 4.68 52.63
N ILE A 388 18.05 5.47 53.03
CA ILE A 388 18.17 6.61 53.94
C ILE A 388 17.26 6.34 55.14
N LEU A 389 17.81 6.41 56.35
CA LEU A 389 17.07 6.32 57.59
C LEU A 389 16.80 7.73 58.11
N LEU A 390 15.53 8.04 58.34
CA LEU A 390 15.03 9.34 58.75
C LEU A 390 14.29 9.22 60.08
N ASP A 391 14.31 10.27 60.89
CA ASP A 391 13.48 10.37 62.09
C ASP A 391 12.09 10.98 61.81
N GLU A 392 11.32 11.21 62.87
CA GLU A 392 9.99 11.81 62.81
C GLU A 392 9.96 13.25 62.29
N PHE A 393 11.10 13.96 62.36
CA PHE A 393 11.29 15.33 61.89
C PHE A 393 11.97 15.40 60.51
N ASN A 394 12.14 14.26 59.82
CA ASN A 394 12.89 14.14 58.56
C ASN A 394 14.36 14.58 58.70
N VAL A 395 14.97 14.34 59.86
CA VAL A 395 16.43 14.40 60.03
C VAL A 395 17.01 13.05 59.66
N ILE A 396 18.09 13.06 58.88
CA ILE A 396 18.80 11.88 58.44
C ILE A 396 19.61 11.31 59.60
N LEU A 397 19.25 10.10 60.03
CA LEU A 397 19.97 9.34 61.04
C LEU A 397 21.16 8.59 60.45
N ALA A 398 20.98 8.05 59.24
CA ALA A 398 22.02 7.40 58.44
C ALA A 398 21.63 7.45 56.96
N ASP A 399 22.61 7.59 56.09
CA ASP A 399 22.46 7.50 54.64
C ASP A 399 23.58 6.58 54.13
N SER A 400 23.20 5.52 53.43
CA SER A 400 24.14 4.49 52.96
C SER A 400 25.03 4.98 51.81
N ALA A 401 24.54 5.87 50.96
CA ALA A 401 25.27 6.44 49.84
C ALA A 401 26.04 7.71 50.22
N HIS A 402 25.48 8.52 51.13
CA HIS A 402 26.01 9.82 51.53
C HIS A 402 26.13 9.96 53.06
N PRO A 403 27.07 9.27 53.74
CA PRO A 403 27.20 9.31 55.20
C PRO A 403 27.37 10.72 55.78
N GLU A 404 27.89 11.67 55.00
CA GLU A 404 28.05 13.09 55.35
C GLU A 404 26.72 13.84 55.57
N TYR A 405 25.59 13.25 55.16
CA TYR A 405 24.25 13.79 55.37
C TYR A 405 23.65 13.42 56.73
N ALA A 406 24.28 12.52 57.49
CA ALA A 406 23.86 12.24 58.86
C ALA A 406 23.76 13.55 59.66
N SER A 407 22.74 13.65 60.52
CA SER A 407 22.43 14.85 61.30
C SER A 407 21.99 16.09 60.49
N ARG A 408 21.63 15.94 59.20
CA ARG A 408 21.03 17.00 58.39
C ARG A 408 19.54 16.78 58.17
N SER A 409 18.78 17.84 57.93
CA SER A 409 17.34 17.76 57.64
C SER A 409 17.07 17.80 56.14
N VAL A 410 16.03 17.07 55.71
CA VAL A 410 15.59 17.03 54.31
C VAL A 410 15.17 18.42 53.81
N THR A 411 14.47 19.18 54.65
CA THR A 411 13.99 20.55 54.39
C THR A 411 14.28 21.47 55.56
N LYS A 412 14.05 22.78 55.35
CA LYS A 412 14.22 23.79 56.39
C LYS A 412 13.26 23.53 57.55
N LEU A 413 13.83 23.34 58.74
CA LEU A 413 13.08 23.15 59.98
C LEU A 413 12.60 24.49 60.54
N ASP A 414 11.47 24.47 61.27
CA ASP A 414 11.04 25.61 62.07
C ASP A 414 12.04 25.91 63.19
N ALA A 415 12.18 27.19 63.55
CA ALA A 415 13.16 27.65 64.54
C ALA A 415 12.96 26.99 65.91
N ALA A 416 11.70 26.76 66.31
CA ALA A 416 11.37 26.08 67.55
C ALA A 416 11.83 24.60 67.55
N VAL A 417 11.57 23.90 66.45
CA VAL A 417 11.99 22.50 66.26
C VAL A 417 13.51 22.41 66.20
N LEU A 418 14.16 23.33 65.48
CA LEU A 418 15.61 23.38 65.38
C LEU A 418 16.27 23.55 66.75
N ALA A 419 15.79 24.49 67.57
CA ALA A 419 16.28 24.70 68.93
C ALA A 419 16.07 23.46 69.81
N GLN A 420 14.91 22.79 69.69
CA GLN A 420 14.63 21.55 70.38
C GLN A 420 15.62 20.44 70.01
N LEU A 421 15.85 20.22 68.71
CA LEU A 421 16.73 19.15 68.23
C LEU A 421 18.20 19.38 68.61
N LYS A 422 18.67 20.63 68.57
CA LYS A 422 20.00 21.02 69.06
C LYS A 422 20.15 20.71 70.56
N ASN A 423 19.20 21.15 71.39
CA ASN A 423 19.21 20.89 72.83
C ASN A 423 19.16 19.39 73.17
N GLN A 424 18.53 18.58 72.33
CA GLN A 424 18.47 17.12 72.49
C GLN A 424 19.71 16.38 71.98
N GLY A 425 20.67 17.09 71.37
CA GLY A 425 21.86 16.51 70.75
C GLY A 425 21.54 15.67 69.51
N ARG A 426 20.41 15.94 68.84
CA ARG A 426 20.00 15.26 67.60
C ARG A 426 20.59 15.90 66.35
N LEU A 427 21.21 17.07 66.50
CA LEU A 427 21.93 17.77 65.46
C LEU A 427 23.36 18.06 65.93
N LEU A 428 24.32 17.96 65.02
CA LEU A 428 25.71 18.34 65.20
C LEU A 428 25.82 19.85 65.43
N GLU A 429 26.35 20.25 66.58
CA GLU A 429 26.46 21.66 67.00
C GLU A 429 27.39 22.51 66.11
N ASN A 430 28.30 21.86 65.38
CA ASN A 430 29.29 22.51 64.50
C ASN A 430 28.78 22.77 63.07
N VAL A 431 27.57 22.33 62.72
CA VAL A 431 26.98 22.58 61.39
C VAL A 431 26.25 23.92 61.41
N ARG A 432 26.55 24.78 60.44
CA ARG A 432 25.89 26.09 60.31
C ARG A 432 24.41 25.91 59.99
N GLU A 433 23.54 26.78 60.51
CA GLU A 433 22.09 26.63 60.33
C GLU A 433 21.64 26.63 58.86
N ASP A 434 22.37 27.32 57.98
CA ASP A 434 22.15 27.33 56.54
C ASP A 434 22.54 26.02 55.84
N GLU A 435 23.37 25.19 56.48
CA GLU A 435 23.87 23.90 55.95
C GLU A 435 23.10 22.69 56.51
N ILE A 436 22.25 22.88 57.53
CA ILE A 436 21.43 21.81 58.12
C ILE A 436 20.39 21.31 57.11
N SER A 437 19.78 22.18 56.32
CA SER A 437 18.78 21.81 55.31
C SER A 437 19.46 21.40 54.00
N LEU A 438 19.13 20.20 53.51
CA LEU A 438 19.53 19.72 52.19
C LEU A 438 18.66 20.26 51.04
N ASN A 439 17.60 21.04 51.35
CA ASN A 439 16.71 21.69 50.38
C ASN A 439 16.03 20.71 49.40
N MET A 440 15.67 19.51 49.87
CA MET A 440 15.04 18.46 49.08
C MET A 440 13.50 18.54 49.19
N ASN A 441 12.92 19.65 48.72
CA ASN A 441 11.50 19.95 48.92
C ASN A 441 10.56 18.87 48.36
N SER A 442 10.77 18.42 47.12
CA SER A 442 9.94 17.37 46.49
C SER A 442 10.02 16.03 47.22
N PHE A 443 11.17 15.72 47.84
CA PHE A 443 11.36 14.51 48.64
C PHE A 443 10.57 14.61 49.96
N SER A 444 10.65 15.77 50.63
CA SER A 444 9.86 16.07 51.83
C SER A 444 8.35 16.00 51.59
N ASP A 445 7.86 16.55 50.47
CA ASP A 445 6.45 16.49 50.10
C ASP A 445 5.97 15.04 49.94
N GLY A 446 6.82 14.19 49.36
CA GLY A 446 6.56 12.75 49.24
C GLY A 446 6.56 12.02 50.58
N LEU A 447 7.50 12.35 51.48
CA LEU A 447 7.57 11.82 52.86
C LEU A 447 6.35 12.20 53.70
N GLY A 448 5.69 13.32 53.38
CA GLY A 448 4.47 13.79 54.05
C GLY A 448 3.19 13.06 53.64
N LYS A 449 3.23 12.17 52.63
CA LYS A 449 2.06 11.39 52.21
C LYS A 449 1.70 10.35 53.29
N SER A 450 0.44 10.34 53.72
CA SER A 450 -0.05 9.42 54.75
C SER A 450 -0.07 7.96 54.28
N GLY A 451 0.56 7.08 55.07
CA GLY A 451 0.56 5.62 54.85
C GLY A 451 1.80 4.97 55.48
N ALA A 452 1.69 3.73 55.97
CA ALA A 452 2.84 3.01 56.53
C ALA A 452 3.87 2.60 55.46
N THR A 453 3.42 2.49 54.21
CA THR A 453 4.24 2.21 53.03
C THR A 453 3.80 3.16 51.91
N THR A 454 4.71 3.97 51.38
CA THR A 454 4.40 4.94 50.31
C THR A 454 5.44 4.87 49.19
N PHE A 455 5.02 5.16 47.97
CA PHE A 455 5.90 5.30 46.80
C PHE A 455 5.65 6.64 46.11
N PHE A 456 6.70 7.32 45.70
CA PHE A 456 6.61 8.57 44.96
C PHE A 456 7.89 8.85 44.17
N GLU A 457 7.78 9.78 43.21
CA GLU A 457 8.95 10.33 42.52
C GLU A 457 9.29 11.69 43.13
N SER A 458 10.59 11.95 43.30
CA SER A 458 11.11 13.26 43.69
C SER A 458 11.83 13.88 42.51
N THR A 459 11.55 15.16 42.22
CA THR A 459 12.32 15.92 41.21
C THR A 459 13.77 16.13 41.69
N SER A 460 14.67 16.44 40.75
CA SER A 460 16.02 16.90 41.09
C SER A 460 15.97 18.20 41.90
N GLY A 461 16.89 18.35 42.86
CA GLY A 461 16.99 19.53 43.71
C GLY A 461 17.60 19.23 45.08
N GLY A 462 18.35 20.18 45.62
CA GLY A 462 19.04 19.99 46.89
C GLY A 462 20.16 18.97 46.77
N ALA A 463 20.09 17.90 47.56
CA ALA A 463 21.05 16.80 47.55
C ALA A 463 20.84 15.76 46.43
N PHE A 464 19.75 15.84 45.65
CA PHE A 464 19.52 14.96 44.50
C PHE A 464 19.87 15.65 43.18
N ASP A 465 20.93 15.19 42.51
CA ASP A 465 21.37 15.70 41.21
C ASP A 465 20.41 15.36 40.05
N GLN A 466 19.62 14.29 40.21
CA GLN A 466 18.68 13.80 39.20
C GLN A 466 17.35 13.43 39.86
N PRO A 467 16.24 13.34 39.10
CA PRO A 467 15.01 12.78 39.63
C PRO A 467 15.22 11.35 40.16
N VAL A 468 14.58 11.04 41.27
CA VAL A 468 14.68 9.73 41.93
C VAL A 468 13.30 9.16 42.20
N GLN A 469 13.20 7.84 42.20
CA GLN A 469 12.06 7.09 42.71
C GLN A 469 12.31 6.68 44.14
N VAL A 470 11.31 6.81 44.99
CA VAL A 470 11.42 6.57 46.43
C VAL A 470 10.30 5.67 46.90
N ALA A 471 10.67 4.63 47.65
CA ALA A 471 9.74 3.90 48.50
C ALA A 471 10.06 4.16 49.98
N VAL A 472 9.04 4.37 50.80
CA VAL A 472 9.20 4.67 52.21
C VAL A 472 8.45 3.65 53.04
N LYS A 473 9.10 3.17 54.11
CA LYS A 473 8.51 2.32 55.15
C LYS A 473 8.81 2.90 56.53
N THR A 474 7.78 3.07 57.35
CA THR A 474 7.95 3.44 58.76
C THR A 474 8.23 2.20 59.60
N LEU A 475 9.17 2.30 60.54
CA LEU A 475 9.45 1.26 61.53
C LEU A 475 8.27 1.08 62.50
N THR A 476 8.21 -0.09 63.13
CA THR A 476 7.20 -0.46 64.10
C THR A 476 7.58 -0.01 65.51
N ASN A 477 8.86 -0.16 65.87
CA ASN A 477 9.33 0.10 67.23
C ASN A 477 9.74 1.55 67.49
N GLN A 478 10.00 2.31 66.43
CA GLN A 478 10.46 3.70 66.47
C GLN A 478 9.74 4.50 65.39
N PRO A 479 9.52 5.82 65.58
CA PRO A 479 8.90 6.69 64.57
C PRO A 479 9.88 7.03 63.43
N TRP A 480 10.82 6.13 63.14
CA TRP A 480 11.80 6.27 62.08
C TRP A 480 11.25 5.76 60.76
N LYS A 481 11.75 6.29 59.66
CA LYS A 481 11.35 5.96 58.30
C LYS A 481 12.56 5.53 57.51
N VAL A 482 12.47 4.39 56.83
CA VAL A 482 13.43 3.99 55.80
C VAL A 482 12.89 4.48 54.47
N ALA A 483 13.62 5.37 53.81
CA ALA A 483 13.40 5.77 52.44
C ALA A 483 14.43 5.07 51.54
N PHE A 484 13.96 4.18 50.69
CA PHE A 484 14.78 3.51 49.68
C PHE A 484 14.67 4.29 48.37
N VAL A 485 15.82 4.68 47.82
CA VAL A 485 15.93 5.65 46.73
C VAL A 485 16.63 4.97 45.54
N GLN A 486 16.17 5.26 44.32
CA GLN A 486 16.87 4.88 43.09
C GLN A 486 16.76 6.01 42.05
N PRO A 487 17.86 6.38 41.35
CA PRO A 487 17.80 7.33 40.24
C PRO A 487 16.83 6.88 39.13
N SER A 488 15.90 7.76 38.74
CA SER A 488 14.88 7.44 37.73
C SER A 488 15.50 7.08 36.37
N ALA A 489 16.64 7.68 36.03
CA ALA A 489 17.37 7.37 34.81
C ALA A 489 17.87 5.92 34.76
N ILE A 490 18.24 5.35 35.92
CA ILE A 490 18.74 3.97 36.04
C ILE A 490 17.56 3.00 36.01
N ALA A 491 16.47 3.32 36.71
CA ALA A 491 15.24 2.53 36.65
C ALA A 491 14.69 2.41 35.20
N GLN A 492 14.86 3.45 34.38
CA GLN A 492 14.41 3.47 32.99
C GLN A 492 15.45 2.97 31.97
N ALA A 493 16.70 2.72 32.37
CA ALA A 493 17.73 2.28 31.43
C ALA A 493 17.40 0.94 30.73
N PRO A 494 16.89 -0.09 31.43
CA PRO A 494 16.45 -1.33 30.79
C PRO A 494 15.30 -1.11 29.79
N VAL A 495 14.36 -0.19 30.09
CA VAL A 495 13.27 0.20 29.17
C VAL A 495 13.88 0.72 27.86
N GLN A 496 14.84 1.64 27.95
CA GLN A 496 15.46 2.24 26.76
C GLN A 496 16.24 1.20 25.93
N GLN A 497 16.95 0.28 26.58
CA GLN A 497 17.68 -0.78 25.89
C GLN A 497 16.73 -1.76 25.17
N GLN A 498 15.65 -2.14 25.83
CA GLN A 498 14.63 -3.01 25.24
C GLN A 498 13.92 -2.32 24.07
N THR A 499 13.53 -1.05 24.24
CA THR A 499 12.95 -0.22 23.16
C THR A 499 13.91 -0.10 21.98
N ARG A 500 15.21 0.14 22.21
CA ARG A 500 16.23 0.15 21.15
C ARG A 500 16.30 -1.16 20.37
N THR A 501 16.28 -2.29 21.09
CA THR A 501 16.34 -3.62 20.47
C THR A 501 15.10 -3.91 19.63
N ILE A 502 13.91 -3.64 20.16
CA ILE A 502 12.65 -3.85 19.44
C ILE A 502 12.55 -2.94 18.22
N THR A 503 12.92 -1.66 18.35
CA THR A 503 12.95 -0.73 17.23
C THR A 503 13.97 -1.15 16.16
N ALA A 504 15.15 -1.67 16.54
CA ALA A 504 16.12 -2.21 15.59
C ALA A 504 15.52 -3.36 14.76
N ILE A 505 14.90 -4.33 15.43
CA ILE A 505 14.23 -5.48 14.78
C ILE A 505 13.12 -4.99 13.84
N ALA A 506 12.33 -4.01 14.30
CA ALA A 506 11.24 -3.43 13.53
C ALA A 506 11.76 -2.73 12.26
N LEU A 507 12.81 -1.89 12.37
CA LEU A 507 13.45 -1.24 11.22
C LEU A 507 14.04 -2.24 10.23
N ILE A 508 14.73 -3.28 10.71
CA ILE A 508 15.27 -4.36 9.85
C ILE A 508 14.13 -5.06 9.11
N THR A 509 13.04 -5.38 9.80
CA THR A 509 11.85 -6.03 9.20
C THR A 509 11.21 -5.14 8.13
N SER A 510 11.09 -3.84 8.38
CA SER A 510 10.61 -2.88 7.37
C SER A 510 11.51 -2.82 6.13
N VAL A 511 12.84 -2.84 6.30
CA VAL A 511 13.77 -2.88 5.17
C VAL A 511 13.61 -4.18 4.37
N LEU A 512 13.51 -5.33 5.04
CA LEU A 512 13.28 -6.63 4.40
C LEU A 512 11.96 -6.66 3.61
N LEU A 513 10.87 -6.13 4.17
CA LEU A 513 9.58 -6.01 3.48
C LEU A 513 9.65 -5.06 2.27
N GLY A 514 10.39 -3.95 2.39
CA GLY A 514 10.65 -3.04 1.28
C GLY A 514 11.41 -3.74 0.14
N ILE A 515 12.45 -4.50 0.46
CA ILE A 515 13.21 -5.31 -0.51
C ILE A 515 12.32 -6.37 -1.16
N ALA A 516 11.57 -7.14 -0.36
CA ALA A 516 10.65 -8.16 -0.86
C ALA A 516 9.62 -7.58 -1.84
N THR A 517 9.09 -6.39 -1.53
CA THR A 517 8.15 -5.70 -2.43
C THR A 517 8.80 -5.26 -3.73
N LEU A 518 10.03 -4.73 -3.68
CA LEU A 518 10.77 -4.36 -4.88
C LEU A 518 11.06 -5.60 -5.76
N LEU A 519 11.34 -6.75 -5.13
CA LEU A 519 11.50 -8.03 -5.84
C LEU A 519 10.18 -8.46 -6.49
N ILE A 520 9.08 -8.54 -5.75
CA ILE A 520 7.74 -8.88 -6.29
C ILE A 520 7.34 -7.95 -7.45
N SER A 521 7.61 -6.65 -7.31
CA SER A 521 7.35 -5.67 -8.37
C SER A 521 8.12 -5.98 -9.66
N ARG A 522 9.35 -6.49 -9.56
CA ARG A 522 10.21 -6.81 -10.71
C ARG A 522 9.93 -8.21 -11.28
N THR A 523 9.63 -9.18 -10.43
CA THR A 523 9.47 -10.58 -10.84
C THR A 523 8.05 -10.92 -11.28
N ILE A 524 7.04 -10.20 -10.77
CA ILE A 524 5.63 -10.51 -11.07
C ILE A 524 4.96 -9.32 -11.77
N THR A 525 4.97 -8.14 -11.14
CA THR A 525 4.15 -7.00 -11.61
C THR A 525 4.60 -6.48 -12.98
N GLU A 526 5.91 -6.36 -13.23
CA GLU A 526 6.43 -5.87 -14.50
C GLU A 526 6.21 -6.86 -15.67
N PRO A 527 6.50 -8.17 -15.54
CA PRO A 527 6.15 -9.16 -16.56
C PRO A 527 4.65 -9.20 -16.90
N VAL A 528 3.77 -9.17 -15.89
CA VAL A 528 2.31 -9.13 -16.10
C VAL A 528 1.91 -7.89 -16.90
N ALA A 529 2.45 -6.71 -16.57
CA ALA A 529 2.16 -5.49 -17.32
C ALA A 529 2.61 -5.57 -18.79
N ARG A 530 3.78 -6.18 -19.06
CA ARG A 530 4.27 -6.41 -20.44
C ARG A 530 3.41 -7.41 -21.20
N LEU A 531 2.91 -8.45 -20.52
CA LEU A 531 1.99 -9.43 -21.12
C LEU A 531 0.66 -8.76 -21.49
N THR A 532 0.11 -7.93 -20.60
CA THR A 532 -1.10 -7.15 -20.88
C THR A 532 -0.90 -6.20 -22.07
N GLU A 533 0.21 -5.45 -22.11
CA GLU A 533 0.50 -4.54 -23.23
C GLU A 533 0.63 -5.28 -24.57
N ALA A 534 1.27 -6.45 -24.58
CA ALA A 534 1.37 -7.27 -25.79
C ALA A 534 0.00 -7.80 -26.24
N ALA A 535 -0.82 -8.28 -25.30
CA ALA A 535 -2.17 -8.74 -25.60
C ALA A 535 -3.07 -7.62 -26.15
N GLU A 536 -2.98 -6.40 -25.60
CA GLU A 536 -3.69 -5.22 -26.13
C GLU A 536 -3.25 -4.89 -27.56
N LYS A 537 -1.94 -4.93 -27.85
CA LYS A 537 -1.43 -4.70 -29.22
C LYS A 537 -1.91 -5.75 -30.22
N ILE A 538 -1.93 -7.03 -29.82
CA ILE A 538 -2.47 -8.14 -30.63
C ILE A 538 -3.97 -7.91 -30.88
N SER A 539 -4.74 -7.57 -29.84
CA SER A 539 -6.17 -7.27 -29.95
C SER A 539 -6.45 -6.05 -30.84
N ALA A 540 -5.52 -5.10 -30.94
CA ALA A 540 -5.61 -3.94 -31.82
C ALA A 540 -5.20 -4.22 -33.28
N GLY A 541 -4.85 -5.47 -33.61
CA GLY A 541 -4.53 -5.91 -34.98
C GLY A 541 -3.02 -6.05 -35.27
N ASN A 542 -2.13 -5.72 -34.33
CA ASN A 542 -0.70 -5.94 -34.50
C ASN A 542 -0.31 -7.34 -34.03
N LEU A 543 -0.46 -8.34 -34.90
CA LEU A 543 -0.15 -9.76 -34.62
C LEU A 543 1.36 -10.05 -34.48
N ASP A 544 2.22 -9.10 -34.87
CA ASP A 544 3.68 -9.22 -34.69
C ASP A 544 4.14 -8.75 -33.30
N ALA A 545 3.23 -8.19 -32.48
CA ALA A 545 3.56 -7.87 -31.10
C ALA A 545 3.94 -9.13 -30.31
N ARG A 546 5.03 -9.04 -29.53
CA ARG A 546 5.55 -10.13 -28.70
C ARG A 546 5.72 -9.67 -27.26
N ALA A 547 5.20 -10.45 -26.32
CA ALA A 547 5.52 -10.31 -24.92
C ALA A 547 6.92 -10.88 -24.65
N ASN A 548 7.94 -10.02 -24.54
CA ASN A 548 9.31 -10.45 -24.28
C ASN A 548 9.55 -10.67 -22.78
N VAL A 549 9.04 -11.81 -22.28
CA VAL A 549 9.12 -12.23 -20.88
C VAL A 549 9.91 -13.54 -20.80
N HIS A 550 11.09 -13.48 -20.18
CA HIS A 550 12.00 -14.63 -20.02
C HIS A 550 11.92 -15.15 -18.58
N VAL A 551 10.79 -15.74 -18.20
CA VAL A 551 10.60 -16.38 -16.89
C VAL A 551 10.16 -17.82 -17.14
N GLN A 552 10.69 -18.78 -16.38
CA GLN A 552 10.39 -20.21 -16.52
C GLN A 552 9.28 -20.65 -15.55
N ASP A 553 8.21 -19.87 -15.47
CA ASP A 553 7.06 -20.09 -14.58
C ASP A 553 5.73 -20.02 -15.36
N GLU A 554 4.61 -19.87 -14.66
CA GLU A 554 3.28 -19.71 -15.24
C GLU A 554 3.16 -18.45 -16.12
N LEU A 555 3.91 -17.39 -15.80
CA LEU A 555 3.94 -16.16 -16.62
C LEU A 555 4.68 -16.39 -17.93
N GLY A 556 5.75 -17.18 -17.92
CA GLY A 556 6.41 -17.66 -19.13
C GLY A 556 5.49 -18.50 -20.02
N THR A 557 4.74 -19.42 -19.40
CA THR A 557 3.76 -20.26 -20.11
C THR A 557 2.63 -19.43 -20.72
N LEU A 558 2.19 -18.37 -20.02
CA LEU A 558 1.21 -17.43 -20.57
C LEU A 558 1.79 -16.64 -21.75
N ALA A 559 3.06 -16.21 -21.67
CA ALA A 559 3.74 -15.52 -22.77
C ALA A 559 3.78 -16.39 -24.04
N THR A 560 4.17 -17.66 -23.91
CA THR A 560 4.20 -18.60 -25.04
C THR A 560 2.80 -18.91 -25.58
N THR A 561 1.80 -19.02 -24.72
CA THR A 561 0.40 -19.19 -25.13
C THR A 561 -0.11 -18.00 -25.96
N ILE A 562 0.21 -16.76 -25.54
CA ILE A 562 -0.12 -15.55 -26.31
C ILE A 562 0.57 -15.55 -27.67
N HIS A 563 1.85 -15.95 -27.75
CA HIS A 563 2.55 -16.06 -29.03
C HIS A 563 1.88 -17.08 -29.96
N ASN A 564 1.56 -18.27 -29.45
CA ASN A 564 0.89 -19.33 -30.21
C ASN A 564 -0.50 -18.89 -30.74
N MET A 565 -1.26 -18.13 -29.95
CA MET A 565 -2.53 -17.55 -30.40
C MET A 565 -2.33 -16.55 -31.54
N SER A 566 -1.34 -15.66 -31.41
CA SER A 566 -1.02 -14.68 -32.45
C SER A 566 -0.57 -15.34 -33.75
N ASP A 567 0.23 -16.39 -33.66
CA ASP A 567 0.72 -17.15 -34.82
C ASP A 567 -0.42 -17.91 -35.51
N ARG A 568 -1.33 -18.52 -34.74
CA ARG A 568 -2.55 -19.13 -35.29
C ARG A 568 -3.45 -18.12 -35.96
N LEU A 569 -3.64 -16.93 -35.38
CA LEU A 569 -4.41 -15.86 -36.01
C LEU A 569 -3.77 -15.44 -37.34
N LYS A 570 -2.45 -15.25 -37.36
CA LYS A 570 -1.70 -14.89 -38.56
C LYS A 570 -1.83 -15.97 -39.65
N GLN A 571 -1.70 -17.24 -39.28
CA GLN A 571 -1.89 -18.37 -40.21
C GLN A 571 -3.34 -18.46 -40.71
N THR A 572 -4.33 -18.22 -39.84
CA THR A 572 -5.75 -18.26 -40.23
C THR A 572 -6.07 -17.12 -41.20
N LEU A 573 -5.55 -15.92 -40.96
CA LEU A 573 -5.70 -14.78 -41.89
C LEU A 573 -5.01 -15.05 -43.22
N ALA A 574 -3.76 -15.55 -43.22
CA ALA A 574 -3.06 -15.91 -44.45
C ALA A 574 -3.76 -17.05 -45.23
N GLY A 575 -4.31 -18.03 -44.52
CA GLY A 575 -5.12 -19.10 -45.11
C GLY A 575 -6.43 -18.58 -45.71
N LEU A 576 -7.08 -17.63 -45.04
CA LEU A 576 -8.25 -16.90 -45.57
C LEU A 576 -7.88 -16.12 -46.82
N GLU A 577 -6.77 -15.37 -46.84
CA GLU A 577 -6.29 -14.66 -48.03
C GLU A 577 -6.04 -15.61 -49.20
N THR A 578 -5.42 -16.76 -48.93
CA THR A 578 -5.19 -17.80 -49.95
C THR A 578 -6.52 -18.38 -50.45
N THR A 579 -7.44 -18.71 -49.55
CA THR A 579 -8.77 -19.23 -49.90
C THR A 579 -9.57 -18.21 -50.71
N VAL A 580 -9.49 -16.93 -50.34
CA VAL A 580 -10.11 -15.83 -51.09
C VAL A 580 -9.47 -15.72 -52.47
N ALA A 581 -8.15 -15.77 -52.59
CA ALA A 581 -7.46 -15.73 -53.88
C ALA A 581 -7.84 -16.92 -54.78
N GLU A 582 -7.88 -18.14 -54.24
CA GLU A 582 -8.34 -19.34 -54.95
C GLU A 582 -9.80 -19.22 -55.40
N ARG A 583 -10.69 -18.72 -54.52
CA ARG A 583 -12.10 -18.49 -54.86
C ARG A 583 -12.26 -17.43 -55.94
N THR A 584 -11.49 -16.35 -55.88
CA THR A 584 -11.50 -15.30 -56.91
C THR A 584 -11.01 -15.86 -58.25
N ALA A 585 -9.93 -16.64 -58.27
CA ALA A 585 -9.43 -17.29 -59.49
C ALA A 585 -10.44 -18.29 -60.06
N ALA A 586 -11.07 -19.12 -59.22
CA ALA A 586 -12.10 -20.06 -59.64
C ALA A 586 -13.37 -19.35 -60.16
N LEU A 587 -13.71 -18.18 -59.62
CA LEU A 587 -14.80 -17.34 -60.13
C LEU A 587 -14.46 -16.75 -61.50
N GLU A 588 -13.22 -16.32 -61.74
CA GLU A 588 -12.76 -15.86 -63.05
C GLU A 588 -12.79 -16.98 -64.10
N GLU A 589 -12.37 -18.19 -63.73
CA GLU A 589 -12.43 -19.37 -64.61
C GLU A 589 -13.87 -19.73 -64.98
N ARG A 590 -14.78 -19.76 -64.00
CA ARG A 590 -16.22 -19.95 -64.25
C ARG A 590 -16.82 -18.85 -65.12
N GLY A 591 -16.36 -17.61 -64.95
CA GLY A 591 -16.75 -16.49 -65.80
C GLY A 591 -16.38 -16.72 -67.26
N ARG A 592 -15.20 -17.29 -67.54
CA ARG A 592 -14.75 -17.63 -68.90
C ARG A 592 -15.52 -18.81 -69.50
N GLU A 593 -15.78 -19.86 -68.71
CA GLU A 593 -16.56 -21.03 -69.15
C GLU A 593 -17.98 -20.62 -69.58
N LEU A 594 -18.64 -19.76 -68.78
CA LEU A 594 -19.98 -19.26 -69.09
C LEU A 594 -20.02 -18.42 -70.37
N ALA A 595 -18.99 -17.61 -70.63
CA ALA A 595 -18.89 -16.83 -71.86
C ALA A 595 -18.79 -17.72 -73.11
N GLN A 596 -17.94 -18.76 -73.08
CA GLN A 596 -17.82 -19.71 -74.18
C GLN A 596 -19.13 -20.47 -74.45
N ARG A 597 -19.84 -20.87 -73.40
CA ARG A 597 -21.12 -21.58 -73.52
C ARG A 597 -22.23 -20.70 -74.12
N SER A 598 -22.17 -19.39 -73.89
CA SER A 598 -23.08 -18.42 -74.50
C SER A 598 -22.88 -18.32 -76.02
N ASP A 599 -21.62 -18.24 -76.48
CA ASP A 599 -21.28 -18.12 -77.90
C ASP A 599 -21.68 -19.38 -78.70
N GLU A 600 -21.52 -20.57 -78.12
CA GLU A 600 -21.90 -21.83 -78.75
C GLU A 600 -23.42 -21.93 -79.00
N LEU A 601 -24.23 -21.50 -78.02
CA LEU A 601 -25.69 -21.53 -78.11
C LEU A 601 -26.22 -20.60 -79.22
N GLU A 602 -25.60 -19.44 -79.42
CA GLU A 602 -26.04 -18.49 -80.45
C GLU A 602 -25.82 -19.04 -81.87
N LEU A 603 -24.72 -19.75 -82.10
CA LEU A 603 -24.40 -20.36 -83.40
C LEU A 603 -25.37 -21.50 -83.76
N ILE A 604 -25.77 -22.30 -82.76
CA ILE A 604 -26.73 -23.40 -82.94
C ILE A 604 -28.10 -22.86 -83.35
N ASN A 605 -28.55 -21.77 -82.74
CA ASN A 605 -29.88 -21.22 -83.00
C ASN A 605 -30.03 -20.72 -84.45
N ARG A 606 -29.01 -20.03 -84.98
CA ARG A 606 -29.00 -19.54 -86.38
C ARG A 606 -29.09 -20.68 -87.40
N ARG A 607 -28.56 -21.87 -87.10
CA ARG A 607 -28.66 -23.05 -87.99
C ARG A 607 -30.08 -23.64 -88.02
N SER A 608 -30.79 -23.57 -86.90
CA SER A 608 -32.16 -24.10 -86.80
C SER A 608 -33.14 -23.30 -87.67
N GLU A 609 -33.03 -21.96 -87.63
CA GLU A 609 -33.92 -21.05 -88.37
C GLU A 609 -33.83 -21.23 -89.90
N ARG A 610 -32.62 -21.38 -90.44
CA ARG A 610 -32.42 -21.60 -91.89
C ARG A 610 -33.06 -22.89 -92.39
N ARG A 611 -33.06 -23.95 -91.57
CA ARG A 611 -33.60 -25.27 -91.94
C ARG A 611 -35.13 -25.26 -91.94
N ALA A 612 -35.75 -24.51 -91.04
CA ALA A 612 -37.21 -24.34 -91.00
C ALA A 612 -37.75 -23.64 -92.27
N SER A 613 -37.04 -22.64 -92.78
CA SER A 613 -37.46 -21.87 -93.96
C SER A 613 -37.48 -22.71 -95.26
N GLN A 614 -36.50 -23.60 -95.43
CA GLN A 614 -36.43 -24.49 -96.61
C GLN A 614 -37.56 -25.52 -96.64
N LEU A 615 -37.98 -26.04 -95.48
CA LEU A 615 -39.06 -27.03 -95.38
C LEU A 615 -40.44 -26.44 -95.69
N PHE A 616 -40.64 -25.14 -95.40
CA PHE A 616 -41.90 -24.46 -95.65
C PHE A 616 -42.21 -24.30 -97.15
N ALA A 617 -41.22 -23.92 -97.96
CA ALA A 617 -41.40 -23.64 -99.40
C ALA A 617 -41.80 -24.87 -100.22
N VAL A 618 -41.21 -26.04 -99.92
CA VAL A 618 -41.52 -27.29 -100.63
C VAL A 618 -42.95 -27.76 -100.34
N SER A 619 -43.41 -27.60 -99.10
CA SER A 619 -44.75 -28.06 -98.69
C SER A 619 -45.89 -27.23 -99.28
N SER A 620 -45.70 -25.93 -99.54
CA SER A 620 -46.77 -25.08 -100.10
C SER A 620 -47.05 -25.37 -101.59
N VAL A 621 -46.01 -25.70 -102.36
CA VAL A 621 -46.15 -26.03 -103.80
C VAL A 621 -46.84 -27.39 -103.99
N SER A 622 -46.50 -28.40 -103.18
CA SER A 622 -47.14 -29.73 -103.27
C SER A 622 -48.63 -29.72 -102.90
N ASN A 623 -49.04 -28.85 -101.96
CA ASN A 623 -50.43 -28.80 -101.50
C ASN A 623 -51.36 -28.11 -102.52
N ALA A 624 -50.87 -27.17 -103.33
CA ALA A 624 -51.66 -26.53 -104.39
C ALA A 624 -51.94 -27.48 -105.57
N ILE A 625 -51.02 -28.41 -105.86
CA ILE A 625 -51.10 -29.35 -106.99
C ILE A 625 -52.06 -30.52 -106.71
N SER A 626 -52.21 -30.93 -105.44
CA SER A 626 -53.02 -32.11 -105.08
C SER A 626 -54.54 -31.88 -105.12
N THR A 627 -55.00 -30.64 -105.26
CA THR A 627 -56.40 -30.27 -104.93
C THR A 627 -57.29 -30.08 -106.16
N VAL A 628 -56.72 -29.97 -107.37
CA VAL A 628 -57.46 -29.68 -108.61
C VAL A 628 -57.44 -30.91 -109.52
N GLN A 629 -58.60 -31.55 -109.71
CA GLN A 629 -58.75 -32.77 -110.53
C GLN A 629 -59.10 -32.50 -112.00
N ASN A 630 -59.26 -31.22 -112.38
CA ASN A 630 -59.54 -30.82 -113.76
C ASN A 630 -58.28 -30.20 -114.38
N LEU A 631 -57.78 -30.81 -115.45
CA LEU A 631 -56.56 -30.36 -116.14
C LEU A 631 -56.68 -28.93 -116.68
N ASP A 632 -57.87 -28.50 -117.12
CA ASP A 632 -58.09 -27.16 -117.68
C ASP A 632 -58.07 -26.05 -116.61
N GLU A 633 -58.27 -26.40 -115.33
CA GLU A 633 -58.13 -25.48 -114.18
C GLU A 633 -56.76 -25.61 -113.51
N LEU A 634 -56.19 -26.82 -113.52
CA LEU A 634 -54.92 -27.14 -112.88
C LEU A 634 -53.75 -26.47 -113.61
N LEU A 635 -53.69 -26.53 -114.94
CA LEU A 635 -52.57 -25.99 -115.70
C LEU A 635 -52.42 -24.47 -115.53
N PRO A 636 -53.49 -23.65 -115.63
CA PRO A 636 -53.40 -22.22 -115.30
C PRO A 636 -52.95 -21.95 -113.86
N LEU A 637 -53.49 -22.69 -112.88
CA LEU A 637 -53.11 -22.52 -111.48
C LEU A 637 -51.62 -22.80 -111.24
N ILE A 638 -51.07 -23.86 -111.86
CA ILE A 638 -49.64 -24.18 -111.78
C ILE A 638 -48.81 -23.02 -112.30
N THR A 639 -49.17 -22.44 -113.45
CA THR A 639 -48.40 -21.29 -114.01
C THR A 639 -48.42 -20.08 -113.08
N ILE A 640 -49.55 -19.78 -112.43
CA ILE A 640 -49.68 -18.66 -111.49
C ILE A 640 -48.87 -18.90 -110.21
N VAL A 641 -48.97 -20.09 -109.63
CA VAL A 641 -48.26 -20.42 -108.37
C VAL A 641 -46.75 -20.38 -108.58
N ILE A 642 -46.25 -20.93 -109.68
CA ILE A 642 -44.82 -20.90 -110.00
C ILE A 642 -44.34 -19.45 -110.20
N SER A 643 -45.10 -18.65 -110.95
CA SER A 643 -44.75 -17.24 -111.16
C SER A 643 -44.72 -16.45 -109.86
N GLN A 644 -45.75 -16.54 -109.01
CA GLN A 644 -45.82 -15.74 -107.78
C GLN A 644 -44.80 -16.16 -106.72
N HIS A 645 -44.52 -17.46 -106.59
CA HIS A 645 -43.63 -17.95 -105.53
C HIS A 645 -42.15 -17.72 -105.87
N PHE A 646 -41.80 -17.83 -107.15
CA PHE A 646 -40.42 -17.67 -107.61
C PHE A 646 -40.17 -16.33 -108.33
N ASN A 647 -41.20 -15.48 -108.42
CA ASN A 647 -41.18 -14.16 -109.07
C ASN A 647 -40.74 -14.21 -110.55
N PHE A 648 -41.22 -15.20 -111.30
CA PHE A 648 -40.91 -15.32 -112.72
C PHE A 648 -41.89 -14.51 -113.58
N TYR A 649 -41.31 -13.83 -114.57
CA TYR A 649 -42.01 -12.94 -115.50
C TYR A 649 -43.08 -13.68 -116.32
N HIS A 650 -42.71 -14.80 -116.93
CA HIS A 650 -43.64 -15.64 -117.68
C HIS A 650 -43.42 -17.12 -117.37
N VAL A 651 -44.52 -17.85 -117.30
CA VAL A 651 -44.59 -19.30 -117.15
C VAL A 651 -45.68 -19.77 -118.10
N GLY A 652 -45.31 -20.61 -119.06
CA GLY A 652 -46.19 -21.24 -120.03
C GLY A 652 -46.12 -22.77 -119.92
N ILE A 653 -47.25 -23.45 -120.09
CA ILE A 653 -47.29 -24.90 -120.23
C ILE A 653 -47.76 -25.24 -121.63
N PHE A 654 -46.90 -25.89 -122.38
CA PHE A 654 -47.19 -26.47 -123.69
C PHE A 654 -47.46 -27.96 -123.55
N LEU A 655 -48.48 -28.48 -124.23
CA LEU A 655 -48.72 -29.92 -124.38
C LEU A 655 -48.61 -30.31 -125.85
N ASN A 656 -48.06 -31.48 -126.12
CA ASN A 656 -47.93 -31.97 -127.49
C ASN A 656 -49.30 -32.39 -128.05
N ASP A 657 -49.53 -32.18 -129.33
CA ASP A 657 -50.72 -32.65 -130.03
C ASP A 657 -50.71 -34.18 -130.21
N GLU A 658 -51.86 -34.77 -130.54
CA GLU A 658 -52.00 -36.24 -130.64
C GLU A 658 -51.08 -36.87 -131.70
N THR A 659 -50.70 -36.10 -132.73
CA THR A 659 -49.77 -36.56 -133.77
C THR A 659 -48.29 -36.31 -133.42
N ASN A 660 -48.03 -35.67 -132.28
CA ASN A 660 -46.73 -35.28 -131.76
C ASN A 660 -45.89 -34.45 -132.75
N GLN A 661 -46.58 -33.66 -133.57
CA GLN A 661 -45.98 -32.74 -134.54
C GLN A 661 -45.90 -31.31 -133.99
N TYR A 662 -46.77 -30.92 -133.05
CA TYR A 662 -46.83 -29.57 -132.51
C TYR A 662 -46.95 -29.56 -130.98
N ALA A 663 -46.22 -28.66 -130.32
CA ALA A 663 -46.40 -28.29 -128.93
C ALA A 663 -47.35 -27.09 -128.86
N ILE A 664 -48.53 -27.29 -128.27
CA ILE A 664 -49.63 -26.32 -128.19
C ILE A 664 -49.62 -25.69 -126.80
N LEU A 665 -49.62 -24.37 -126.71
CA LEU A 665 -49.72 -23.68 -125.42
C LEU A 665 -51.11 -23.97 -124.80
N ARG A 666 -51.13 -24.49 -123.58
CA ARG A 666 -52.36 -24.88 -122.85
C ARG A 666 -52.63 -24.04 -121.61
N ALA A 667 -51.58 -23.48 -121.00
CA ALA A 667 -51.72 -22.51 -119.91
C ALA A 667 -50.58 -21.51 -119.90
N ALA A 668 -50.83 -20.31 -119.39
CA ALA A 668 -49.82 -19.28 -119.20
C ALA A 668 -50.27 -18.28 -118.12
N ASN A 669 -49.34 -17.75 -117.32
CA ASN A 669 -49.66 -16.77 -116.27
C ASN A 669 -49.74 -15.33 -116.82
N SER A 670 -48.82 -14.95 -117.71
CA SER A 670 -48.61 -13.55 -118.12
C SER A 670 -49.65 -13.07 -119.12
N GLU A 671 -49.88 -11.76 -119.23
CA GLU A 671 -50.74 -11.19 -120.27
C GLU A 671 -50.32 -11.56 -121.70
N GLY A 672 -49.00 -11.61 -121.98
CA GLY A 672 -48.45 -12.04 -123.27
C GLY A 672 -48.81 -13.50 -123.60
N GLY A 673 -48.54 -14.39 -122.65
CA GLY A 673 -48.96 -15.78 -122.71
C GLY A 673 -50.47 -15.98 -122.87
N GLN A 674 -51.31 -15.15 -122.24
CA GLN A 674 -52.77 -15.20 -122.40
C GLN A 674 -53.20 -14.80 -123.82
N ARG A 675 -52.56 -13.79 -124.43
CA ARG A 675 -52.77 -13.47 -125.86
C ARG A 675 -52.35 -14.63 -126.77
N MET A 676 -51.25 -15.31 -126.44
CA MET A 676 -50.78 -16.50 -127.17
C MET A 676 -51.77 -17.67 -127.06
N LEU A 677 -52.38 -17.88 -125.89
CA LEU A 677 -53.40 -18.91 -125.68
C LEU A 677 -54.63 -18.68 -126.56
N LEU A 678 -55.17 -17.46 -126.58
CA LEU A 678 -56.40 -17.12 -127.32
C LEU A 678 -56.28 -17.34 -128.84
N ARG A 679 -55.08 -17.17 -129.41
CA ARG A 679 -54.82 -17.44 -130.84
C ARG A 679 -54.49 -18.90 -131.17
N GLY A 680 -54.54 -19.80 -130.18
CA GLY A 680 -54.18 -21.21 -130.35
C GLY A 680 -52.70 -21.41 -130.69
N HIS A 681 -51.80 -20.65 -130.04
CA HIS A 681 -50.38 -20.67 -130.37
C HIS A 681 -49.78 -22.08 -130.25
N ARG A 682 -49.16 -22.53 -131.34
CA ARG A 682 -48.55 -23.85 -131.46
C ARG A 682 -47.19 -23.73 -132.13
N LEU A 683 -46.23 -24.52 -131.65
CA LEU A 683 -44.86 -24.57 -132.15
C LEU A 683 -44.59 -25.95 -132.71
N LYS A 684 -44.00 -26.05 -133.90
CA LYS A 684 -43.70 -27.35 -134.51
C LYS A 684 -42.52 -28.01 -133.79
N ILE A 685 -42.69 -29.26 -133.39
CA ILE A 685 -41.72 -29.99 -132.59
C ILE A 685 -40.48 -30.29 -133.45
N GLY A 686 -39.29 -30.03 -132.90
CA GLY A 686 -38.00 -30.38 -133.51
C GLY A 686 -37.47 -29.44 -134.58
N GLU A 687 -38.28 -28.53 -135.14
CA GLU A 687 -37.83 -27.64 -136.22
C GLU A 687 -37.23 -26.33 -135.69
N THR A 688 -37.87 -25.65 -134.73
CA THR A 688 -37.43 -24.29 -134.33
C THR A 688 -38.02 -23.80 -132.97
N GLY A 689 -37.20 -23.14 -132.13
CA GLY A 689 -37.53 -22.59 -130.78
C GLY A 689 -37.09 -23.46 -129.58
N ILE A 690 -36.81 -22.86 -128.40
CA ILE A 690 -36.36 -23.61 -127.19
C ILE A 690 -37.43 -24.64 -126.78
N VAL A 691 -38.69 -24.21 -126.67
CA VAL A 691 -39.82 -25.10 -126.37
C VAL A 691 -39.94 -26.25 -127.38
N GLY A 692 -39.87 -25.97 -128.68
CA GLY A 692 -39.92 -27.00 -129.73
C GLY A 692 -38.76 -28.01 -129.69
N ASN A 693 -37.58 -27.56 -129.26
CA ASN A 693 -36.40 -28.41 -129.08
C ASN A 693 -36.51 -29.30 -127.82
N VAL A 694 -36.98 -28.75 -126.71
CA VAL A 694 -37.22 -29.52 -125.47
C VAL A 694 -38.35 -30.53 -125.68
N ALA A 695 -39.39 -30.19 -126.43
CA ALA A 695 -40.47 -31.11 -126.78
C ALA A 695 -40.00 -32.31 -127.63
N SER A 696 -38.96 -32.14 -128.46
CA SER A 696 -38.39 -33.20 -129.30
C SER A 696 -37.35 -34.06 -128.58
N THR A 697 -36.44 -33.43 -127.84
CA THR A 697 -35.30 -34.11 -127.21
C THR A 697 -35.59 -34.60 -125.80
N GLY A 698 -36.56 -33.99 -125.12
CA GLY A 698 -36.86 -34.22 -123.73
C GLY A 698 -35.77 -33.77 -122.77
N ARG A 699 -34.75 -33.03 -123.19
CA ARG A 699 -33.72 -32.48 -122.30
C ARG A 699 -34.08 -31.03 -121.97
N ALA A 700 -34.00 -30.68 -120.69
CA ALA A 700 -34.15 -29.30 -120.24
C ALA A 700 -33.14 -28.40 -120.97
N ARG A 701 -33.56 -27.18 -121.29
CA ARG A 701 -32.71 -26.18 -121.95
C ARG A 701 -32.88 -24.84 -121.26
N ILE A 702 -31.75 -24.19 -120.97
CA ILE A 702 -31.68 -22.87 -120.35
C ILE A 702 -30.93 -21.95 -121.32
N ALA A 703 -31.48 -20.77 -121.55
CA ALA A 703 -30.85 -19.66 -122.26
C ALA A 703 -30.71 -18.49 -121.27
N LEU A 704 -29.47 -18.09 -120.99
CA LEU A 704 -29.14 -17.20 -119.88
C LEU A 704 -29.16 -15.70 -120.26
N ASP A 705 -29.05 -15.30 -121.54
CA ASP A 705 -29.30 -13.91 -121.97
C ASP A 705 -29.74 -13.86 -123.45
N THR A 706 -30.91 -13.28 -123.74
CA THR A 706 -31.59 -13.34 -125.05
C THR A 706 -31.00 -12.43 -126.16
N GLY A 707 -29.90 -11.72 -125.90
CA GLY A 707 -29.25 -10.83 -126.87
C GLY A 707 -28.19 -11.47 -127.78
N ALA A 708 -27.47 -12.51 -127.34
CA ALA A 708 -26.29 -13.04 -128.05
C ALA A 708 -26.50 -14.41 -128.74
N ASP A 709 -27.57 -15.13 -128.40
CA ASP A 709 -27.92 -16.45 -128.96
C ASP A 709 -29.07 -16.37 -130.01
N ALA A 710 -29.13 -15.21 -130.69
CA ALA A 710 -30.24 -14.81 -131.54
C ALA A 710 -30.20 -15.46 -132.94
N ALA A 711 -30.78 -16.65 -133.05
CA ALA A 711 -31.42 -17.07 -134.30
C ALA A 711 -32.93 -17.30 -134.16
N PHE A 712 -33.50 -17.27 -132.94
CA PHE A 712 -34.88 -17.71 -132.74
C PHE A 712 -35.65 -17.10 -131.56
N PHE A 713 -35.48 -15.80 -131.27
CA PHE A 713 -36.25 -15.12 -130.21
C PHE A 713 -36.67 -13.71 -130.58
N ASN A 714 -37.90 -13.59 -131.10
CA ASN A 714 -38.65 -12.35 -131.03
C ASN A 714 -40.12 -12.71 -131.00
N ASN A 715 -40.60 -13.16 -129.84
CA ASN A 715 -42.03 -13.35 -129.65
C ASN A 715 -42.62 -11.99 -129.28
N PRO A 716 -43.35 -11.32 -130.20
CA PRO A 716 -43.86 -9.97 -129.95
C PRO A 716 -44.80 -9.89 -128.75
N ASP A 717 -45.31 -11.03 -128.25
CA ASP A 717 -46.15 -11.09 -127.07
C ASP A 717 -45.39 -11.07 -125.73
N LEU A 718 -44.09 -11.41 -125.73
CA LEU A 718 -43.22 -11.47 -124.54
C LEU A 718 -41.92 -10.68 -124.79
N PRO A 719 -41.98 -9.34 -124.91
CA PRO A 719 -40.84 -8.53 -125.34
C PRO A 719 -39.74 -8.35 -124.28
N ASP A 720 -40.04 -8.57 -123.00
CA ASP A 720 -39.10 -8.28 -121.90
C ASP A 720 -38.29 -9.50 -121.45
N THR A 721 -38.40 -10.63 -122.14
CA THR A 721 -37.68 -11.85 -121.79
C THR A 721 -36.18 -11.69 -121.96
N ARG A 722 -35.44 -11.82 -120.85
CA ARG A 722 -33.97 -11.78 -120.79
C ARG A 722 -33.36 -13.15 -120.60
N SER A 723 -34.01 -14.07 -119.90
CA SER A 723 -33.58 -15.48 -119.84
C SER A 723 -34.79 -16.41 -119.92
N GLU A 724 -34.57 -17.62 -120.44
CA GLU A 724 -35.61 -18.63 -120.62
C GLU A 724 -35.11 -20.01 -120.21
N MET A 725 -35.95 -20.76 -119.52
CA MET A 725 -35.76 -22.15 -119.20
C MET A 725 -37.00 -22.94 -119.64
N ALA A 726 -36.77 -23.90 -120.52
CA ALA A 726 -37.78 -24.88 -120.91
C ALA A 726 -37.44 -26.24 -120.28
N LEU A 727 -38.42 -26.79 -119.55
CA LEU A 727 -38.33 -28.07 -118.85
C LEU A 727 -39.30 -29.08 -119.47
N PRO A 728 -38.86 -30.32 -119.72
CA PRO A 728 -39.73 -31.35 -120.29
C PRO A 728 -40.79 -31.78 -119.25
N LEU A 729 -42.07 -31.74 -119.65
CA LEU A 729 -43.13 -32.42 -118.91
C LEU A 729 -43.18 -33.86 -119.39
N ARG A 730 -43.09 -34.81 -118.45
CA ARG A 730 -43.00 -36.23 -118.75
C ARG A 730 -44.08 -37.02 -118.02
N PHE A 731 -44.65 -38.00 -118.73
CA PHE A 731 -45.42 -39.08 -118.14
C PHE A 731 -44.68 -40.39 -118.42
N GLY A 732 -43.95 -40.91 -117.43
CA GLY A 732 -43.02 -42.02 -117.64
C GLY A 732 -41.93 -41.67 -118.66
N PRO A 733 -41.65 -42.51 -119.67
CA PRO A 733 -40.65 -42.23 -120.70
C PRO A 733 -41.15 -41.29 -121.82
N VAL A 734 -42.42 -40.90 -121.83
CA VAL A 734 -43.03 -40.09 -122.89
C VAL A 734 -43.00 -38.61 -122.52
N ILE A 735 -42.54 -37.77 -123.45
CA ILE A 735 -42.62 -36.30 -123.34
C ILE A 735 -44.04 -35.91 -123.72
N ILE A 736 -44.78 -35.38 -122.76
CA ILE A 736 -46.18 -34.97 -122.94
C ILE A 736 -46.31 -33.46 -123.21
N GLY A 737 -45.24 -32.70 -122.97
CA GLY A 737 -45.25 -31.26 -123.09
C GLY A 737 -43.97 -30.62 -122.56
N VAL A 738 -44.02 -29.30 -122.39
CA VAL A 738 -42.91 -28.47 -121.92
C VAL A 738 -43.45 -27.39 -121.00
N LEU A 739 -42.81 -27.22 -119.85
CA LEU A 739 -42.96 -26.05 -118.99
C LEU A 739 -41.92 -25.04 -119.43
N ASP A 740 -42.38 -23.92 -119.96
CA ASP A 740 -41.57 -22.78 -120.36
C ASP A 740 -41.60 -21.73 -119.25
N VAL A 741 -40.44 -21.25 -118.83
CA VAL A 741 -40.29 -20.25 -117.77
C VAL A 741 -39.33 -19.18 -118.24
N GLN A 742 -39.73 -17.93 -118.18
CA GLN A 742 -38.99 -16.80 -118.68
C GLN A 742 -38.87 -15.72 -117.59
N SER A 743 -37.72 -15.07 -117.53
CA SER A 743 -37.41 -13.99 -116.58
C SER A 743 -37.03 -12.70 -117.31
N THR A 744 -37.33 -11.56 -116.70
CA THR A 744 -36.84 -10.24 -117.12
C THR A 744 -35.39 -9.98 -116.72
N GLU A 745 -34.79 -10.88 -115.92
CA GLU A 745 -33.37 -10.81 -115.54
C GLU A 745 -32.53 -11.80 -116.38
N PRO A 746 -31.32 -11.40 -116.84
CA PRO A 746 -30.36 -12.36 -117.39
C PRO A 746 -29.83 -13.28 -116.28
N GLU A 747 -29.42 -14.50 -116.64
CA GLU A 747 -28.86 -15.54 -115.75
C GLU A 747 -29.76 -15.94 -114.55
N ALA A 748 -31.08 -15.78 -114.66
CA ALA A 748 -32.01 -16.06 -113.57
C ALA A 748 -32.15 -17.56 -113.20
N PHE A 749 -31.46 -18.45 -113.92
CA PHE A 749 -31.60 -19.90 -113.82
C PHE A 749 -30.22 -20.57 -113.75
N SER A 750 -30.11 -21.65 -112.96
CA SER A 750 -28.84 -22.37 -112.71
C SER A 750 -28.91 -23.85 -113.03
#